data_AF-A0A6A6MV43-F1
#
_entry.id   AF-A0A6A6MV43-F1
#
_cell.length_a   1.000
_cell.length_b   1.000
_cell.length_c   1.000
_cell.angle_alpha   90.00
_cell.angle_beta   90.00
_cell.angle_gamma   90.00
#
_symmetry.space_group_name_H-M   'P 1'
#
loop_
_entity.id
_entity.type
_entity.pdbx_description
1 polymer ?
#
loop_
_entity_poly.entity_id
_entity_poly.type
_entity_poly.pdbx_seq_one_letter_code
_entity_poly.pdbx_strand_id
1 'polypeptide(L)'
;MGFFVLGFSLIYVATFFSVCSLALTEDGLTLLEIKNTLNDSRNILGNWQATDESPCKWTGISCHPHDQRKPALRATGGIISPSIGKLSRLQRLALHQNSLHGIIPNEITKCTELRAVYLMANYLQGGIPSDIGNLSHLTILDLSSNMLRGAIPSSIARLTGLRHLNLSTNFFSGEIPDFGALSTFGNGSFIGNLDLCGRQVHEPCRTSMGFPAVLPHAASDEAAVPAKRSSHYIKGVLIGVMATMALTLAVLLAFLWICLFSKKERAAEKYTEVKKQVDQEASAKLITFHGDLPYPSCEIVEKLESLDQEDVVGSGGFGTVYRMVMNDCGTFAVKRIDRSREGSDQVFERELEILGSINHINLVNLRGYCRLPMTKLLIYDYLAMGSLDDILHECSQEQPLNWSARLRIALGSARGLAYLHHDCSPKIVHRDIKSSNILLDENLEPRVSDFGLAKLLVDEDAHVTTVVAGTFGYLAPEYLQSGRATEKSDVYSFGVLLLEIVTGKRPTDPAFVKRGLNVVGWMNTLLRENRLEDVVDKRCTDGNMETVEVILEIAARCTDANPDDRPTMNQLNEVNKQFYKLMSSHNLTNIRTSINKLHDKVAIITGGASGIGEATALLFAEHGARAVVIADVQDEKGQKLAETIGNLHSTYIHCDVTDENQVKSLVESTVELYGHLDVMFCNAGTASTCTQTVLDFDIAAYEKLFAVNVGGVAASLKHAARAMVEGGVKGSIICTASIAARTGGDRATDYAMSKCALLGLARSASMQLGEHGIRVNCVSPGPVATPLLSNMMGMGMDEAEKAFESSYWLKGVMKVKHVADAVLFLACEDSEFITGHNLVVDGGFKFS
;
A
#
# COMPACT_ATOMS: atom_id res chain seq x y z
N MET A 1 78.95 -42.56 22.82
CA MET A 1 77.50 -42.39 23.10
C MET A 1 77.32 -41.16 23.96
N GLY A 2 76.36 -40.31 23.61
CA GLY A 2 75.87 -39.22 24.47
C GLY A 2 76.63 -37.91 24.35
N PHE A 3 75.87 -36.82 24.22
CA PHE A 3 76.23 -35.42 24.48
C PHE A 3 76.51 -34.42 23.34
N PHE A 4 76.15 -34.68 22.07
CA PHE A 4 76.24 -33.63 21.03
C PHE A 4 75.07 -33.57 20.02
N VAL A 5 73.84 -33.88 20.44
CA VAL A 5 72.63 -33.70 19.59
C VAL A 5 71.49 -32.91 20.27
N LEU A 6 71.63 -32.50 21.53
CA LEU A 6 70.57 -31.78 22.26
C LEU A 6 70.71 -30.25 22.30
N GLY A 7 71.73 -29.66 21.68
CA GLY A 7 72.00 -28.21 21.73
C GLY A 7 71.36 -27.38 20.62
N PHE A 8 71.06 -27.95 19.45
CA PHE A 8 70.59 -27.17 18.29
C PHE A 8 69.07 -27.17 18.09
N SER A 9 68.32 -28.06 18.77
CA SER A 9 66.86 -28.06 18.67
C SER A 9 66.17 -27.16 19.70
N LEU A 10 66.89 -26.60 20.68
CA LEU A 10 66.33 -25.69 21.69
C LEU A 10 66.50 -24.21 21.32
N ILE A 11 67.46 -23.85 20.48
CA ILE A 11 67.63 -22.46 20.02
C ILE A 11 66.68 -22.16 18.84
N TYR A 12 66.38 -23.13 17.97
CA TYR A 12 65.38 -22.94 16.92
C TYR A 12 63.93 -22.89 17.44
N VAL A 13 63.67 -23.50 18.60
CA VAL A 13 62.36 -23.43 19.27
C VAL A 13 62.27 -22.19 20.17
N ALA A 14 63.36 -21.72 20.78
CA ALA A 14 63.35 -20.51 21.59
C ALA A 14 63.35 -19.18 20.80
N THR A 15 63.72 -19.18 19.50
CA THR A 15 63.54 -18.01 18.62
C THR A 15 62.22 -18.03 17.81
N PHE A 16 61.38 -19.05 18.00
CA PHE A 16 60.02 -19.12 17.43
C PHE A 16 58.90 -19.02 18.47
N PHE A 17 59.23 -18.72 19.74
CA PHE A 17 58.26 -18.31 20.78
C PHE A 17 58.31 -16.80 21.08
N SER A 18 58.62 -16.00 20.05
CA SER A 18 58.20 -14.60 19.96
C SER A 18 57.38 -14.42 18.69
N VAL A 19 56.39 -15.29 18.50
CA VAL A 19 55.29 -14.98 17.60
C VAL A 19 54.35 -14.13 18.44
N CYS A 20 54.34 -12.83 18.13
CA CYS A 20 53.32 -11.90 18.58
C CYS A 20 51.97 -12.60 18.61
N SER A 21 51.25 -12.49 19.72
CA SER A 21 49.82 -12.79 19.73
C SER A 21 49.15 -11.87 18.71
N LEU A 22 49.00 -12.33 17.47
CA LEU A 22 48.22 -11.69 16.40
C LEU A 22 46.72 -11.80 16.69
N ALA A 23 46.33 -11.81 17.97
CA ALA A 23 44.94 -11.85 18.37
C ALA A 23 44.49 -10.40 18.58
N LEU A 24 43.53 -9.98 17.77
CA LEU A 24 42.84 -8.72 17.92
C LEU A 24 42.37 -8.55 19.37
N THR A 25 42.52 -7.34 19.90
CA THR A 25 42.11 -7.03 21.28
C THR A 25 40.62 -7.31 21.51
N GLU A 26 40.23 -7.55 22.77
CA GLU A 26 38.81 -7.76 23.14
C GLU A 26 37.91 -6.58 22.73
N ASP A 27 38.42 -5.35 22.84
CA ASP A 27 37.78 -4.14 22.31
C ASP A 27 37.61 -4.22 20.78
N GLY A 28 38.62 -4.73 20.06
CA GLY A 28 38.55 -4.92 18.62
C GLY A 28 37.51 -5.97 18.21
N LEU A 29 37.42 -7.08 18.94
CA LEU A 29 36.37 -8.09 18.71
C LEU A 29 34.97 -7.53 18.97
N THR A 30 34.82 -6.75 20.03
CA THR A 30 33.57 -6.03 20.34
C THR A 30 33.20 -5.04 19.24
N LEU A 31 34.19 -4.32 18.68
CA LEU A 31 33.97 -3.41 17.56
C LEU A 31 33.54 -4.16 16.29
N LEU A 32 34.07 -5.35 16.01
CA LEU A 32 33.57 -6.19 14.90
C LEU A 32 32.13 -6.66 15.12
N GLU A 33 31.76 -6.98 16.36
CA GLU A 33 30.36 -7.28 16.72
C GLU A 33 29.44 -6.07 16.48
N ILE A 34 29.90 -4.87 16.85
CA ILE A 34 29.18 -3.61 16.58
C ILE A 34 29.08 -3.34 15.08
N LYS A 35 30.14 -3.61 14.30
CA LYS A 35 30.12 -3.44 12.84
C LYS A 35 28.99 -4.25 12.18
N ASN A 36 28.67 -5.44 12.69
CA ASN A 36 27.58 -6.27 12.16
C ASN A 36 26.19 -5.67 12.39
N THR A 37 26.01 -4.74 13.33
CA THR A 37 24.74 -4.04 13.54
C THR A 37 24.64 -2.72 12.77
N LEU A 38 25.73 -2.34 12.09
CA LEU A 38 25.81 -1.14 11.26
C LEU A 38 25.65 -1.53 9.79
N ASN A 39 24.82 -0.79 9.07
CA ASN A 39 24.67 -0.94 7.62
C ASN A 39 25.75 -0.11 6.92
N ASP A 40 26.83 -0.76 6.50
CA ASP A 40 27.98 -0.15 5.80
C ASP A 40 27.91 -0.35 4.28
N SER A 41 26.87 0.19 3.65
CA SER A 41 26.58 -0.01 2.22
C SER A 41 27.67 0.54 1.29
N ARG A 42 28.54 1.43 1.80
CA ARG A 42 29.65 2.05 1.07
C ARG A 42 31.02 1.47 1.43
N ASN A 43 31.05 0.40 2.23
CA ASN A 43 32.27 -0.27 2.68
C ASN A 43 33.31 0.67 3.34
N ILE A 44 32.83 1.65 4.11
CA ILE A 44 33.65 2.64 4.83
C ILE A 44 34.43 1.98 5.97
N LEU A 45 33.87 0.93 6.56
CA LEU A 45 34.47 0.12 7.61
C LEU A 45 35.24 -1.08 7.05
N GLY A 46 35.56 -1.07 5.74
CA GLY A 46 36.28 -2.15 5.07
C GLY A 46 37.66 -2.48 5.65
N ASN A 47 38.30 -1.53 6.36
CA ASN A 47 39.59 -1.76 7.04
C ASN A 47 39.47 -2.33 8.46
N TRP A 48 38.27 -2.64 8.93
CA TRP A 48 38.07 -3.32 10.22
C TRP A 48 38.24 -4.82 10.00
N GLN A 49 39.45 -5.35 10.22
CA GLN A 49 39.77 -6.75 9.96
C GLN A 49 40.13 -7.51 11.23
N ALA A 50 39.61 -8.74 11.35
CA ALA A 50 39.89 -9.63 12.48
C ALA A 50 41.37 -10.05 12.59
N THR A 51 42.14 -9.87 11.52
CA THR A 51 43.58 -10.17 11.43
C THR A 51 44.48 -9.06 11.97
N ASP A 52 43.94 -7.88 12.28
CA ASP A 52 44.73 -6.78 12.83
C ASP A 52 45.08 -7.01 14.30
N GLU A 53 46.29 -6.61 14.72
CA GLU A 53 46.71 -6.67 16.13
C GLU A 53 45.94 -5.68 17.02
N SER A 54 45.41 -4.60 16.44
CA SER A 54 44.76 -3.51 17.19
C SER A 54 43.78 -2.71 16.34
N PRO A 55 42.61 -2.33 16.88
CA PRO A 55 41.63 -1.51 16.18
C PRO A 55 42.04 -0.04 16.05
N CYS A 56 43.15 0.40 16.64
CA CYS A 56 43.55 1.81 16.68
C CYS A 56 43.84 2.44 15.31
N LYS A 57 44.09 1.61 14.28
CA LYS A 57 44.29 2.04 12.90
C LYS A 57 43.00 2.02 12.06
N TRP A 58 41.90 1.53 12.62
CA TRP A 58 40.64 1.41 11.91
C TRP A 58 40.00 2.76 11.64
N THR A 59 39.30 2.86 10.52
CA THR A 59 38.60 4.08 10.14
C THR A 59 37.57 4.42 11.22
N GLY A 60 37.64 5.64 11.75
CA GLY A 60 36.73 6.13 12.80
C GLY A 60 37.11 5.73 14.23
N ILE A 61 38.12 4.89 14.47
CA ILE A 61 38.57 4.50 15.82
C ILE A 61 39.77 5.33 16.25
N SER A 62 39.80 5.79 17.50
CA SER A 62 40.95 6.49 18.10
C SER A 62 41.29 5.90 19.46
N CYS A 63 42.56 5.58 19.65
CA CYS A 63 43.08 5.14 20.94
C CYS A 63 43.83 6.25 21.70
N HIS A 64 43.91 7.47 21.13
CA HIS A 64 44.62 8.59 21.73
C HIS A 64 43.64 9.72 22.11
N PRO A 65 43.64 10.20 23.38
CA PRO A 65 42.68 11.20 23.88
C PRO A 65 42.78 12.59 23.22
N HIS A 66 43.92 12.93 22.61
CA HIS A 66 44.21 14.27 22.08
C HIS A 66 44.00 14.42 20.57
N ASP A 67 43.57 13.37 19.87
CA ASP A 67 43.42 13.43 18.41
C ASP A 67 42.10 14.13 18.02
N GLN A 68 42.21 15.37 17.53
CA GLN A 68 41.06 16.22 17.15
C GLN A 68 40.69 16.12 15.67
N ARG A 69 41.45 15.40 14.83
CA ARG A 69 41.17 15.28 13.39
C ARG A 69 40.60 13.91 13.09
N LYS A 70 39.27 13.75 13.09
CA LYS A 70 38.68 12.55 12.49
C LYS A 70 37.46 12.86 11.62
N PRO A 71 37.33 12.16 10.47
CA PRO A 71 36.09 12.14 9.73
C PRO A 71 35.01 11.52 10.62
N ALA A 72 33.86 12.18 10.74
CA ALA A 72 32.67 11.51 11.22
C ALA A 72 32.47 10.24 10.38
N LEU A 73 32.23 9.08 11.01
CA LEU A 73 31.62 7.96 10.29
C LEU A 73 30.36 8.56 9.67
N ARG A 74 30.35 8.75 8.35
CA ARG A 74 29.26 9.35 7.62
C ARG A 74 28.84 8.31 6.60
N ALA A 75 27.61 7.84 6.72
CA ALA A 75 26.96 6.82 5.89
C ALA A 75 27.03 5.38 6.43
N THR A 76 26.84 5.21 7.74
CA THR A 76 26.42 3.90 8.30
C THR A 76 24.99 3.98 8.83
N GLY A 77 24.08 3.16 8.30
CA GLY A 77 22.73 2.95 8.88
C GLY A 77 22.76 1.90 10.00
N GLY A 78 21.59 1.46 10.48
CA GLY A 78 21.48 0.37 11.47
C GLY A 78 21.22 0.84 12.90
N ILE A 79 21.60 0.04 13.90
CA ILE A 79 21.31 0.29 15.33
C ILE A 79 22.59 0.46 16.16
N ILE A 80 22.47 1.16 17.29
CA ILE A 80 23.52 1.17 18.32
C ILE A 80 23.45 -0.17 19.07
N SER A 81 24.42 -1.06 18.81
CA SER A 81 24.47 -2.38 19.46
C SER A 81 24.58 -2.28 20.99
N PRO A 82 23.81 -3.08 21.75
CA PRO A 82 24.01 -3.22 23.21
C PRO A 82 25.43 -3.62 23.61
N SER A 83 26.18 -4.29 22.72
CA SER A 83 27.57 -4.69 22.96
C SER A 83 28.53 -3.51 23.10
N ILE A 84 28.09 -2.27 22.79
CA ILE A 84 28.81 -1.04 23.14
C ILE A 84 29.17 -0.99 24.63
N GLY A 85 28.33 -1.55 25.51
CA GLY A 85 28.56 -1.58 26.95
C GLY A 85 29.77 -2.41 27.38
N LYS A 86 30.36 -3.23 26.49
CA LYS A 86 31.61 -3.97 26.74
C LYS A 86 32.85 -3.07 26.63
N LEU A 87 32.76 -1.94 25.93
CA LEU A 87 33.87 -0.99 25.75
C LEU A 87 34.06 -0.09 26.98
N SER A 88 34.47 -0.69 28.10
CA SER A 88 34.60 -0.03 29.41
C SER A 88 35.53 1.21 29.43
N ARG A 89 36.48 1.29 28.49
CA ARG A 89 37.45 2.40 28.35
C ARG A 89 37.00 3.49 27.37
N LEU A 90 35.80 3.40 26.81
CA LEU A 90 35.31 4.33 25.81
C LEU A 90 35.11 5.73 26.43
N GLN A 91 35.85 6.72 25.93
CA GLN A 91 35.75 8.10 26.41
C GLN A 91 34.90 9.01 25.52
N ARG A 92 34.82 8.71 24.22
CA ARG A 92 34.06 9.51 23.27
C ARG A 92 33.32 8.61 22.30
N LEU A 93 32.00 8.76 22.24
CA LEU A 93 31.15 8.13 21.24
C LEU A 93 30.64 9.21 20.28
N ALA A 94 31.03 9.13 19.02
CA ALA A 94 30.59 10.07 17.99
C ALA A 94 29.98 9.32 16.81
N LEU A 95 28.66 9.27 16.77
CA LEU A 95 27.87 8.59 15.74
C LEU A 95 26.85 9.55 15.09
N HIS A 96 27.03 10.85 15.26
CA HIS A 96 26.14 11.87 14.72
C HIS A 96 26.15 11.93 13.19
N GLN A 97 25.07 12.47 12.61
CA GLN A 97 24.89 12.63 11.16
C GLN A 97 24.99 11.30 10.40
N ASN A 98 24.33 10.27 10.94
CA ASN A 98 24.17 8.98 10.30
C ASN A 98 22.68 8.65 10.14
N SER A 99 22.39 7.49 9.57
CA SER A 99 21.02 6.98 9.43
C SER A 99 20.71 5.95 10.52
N LEU A 100 21.23 6.13 11.74
CA LEU A 100 21.03 5.18 12.84
C LEU A 100 19.60 5.28 13.38
N HIS A 101 18.96 4.13 13.62
CA HIS A 101 17.61 4.03 14.16
C HIS A 101 17.57 3.08 15.37
N GLY A 102 16.37 2.86 15.93
CA GLY A 102 16.22 2.06 17.15
C GLY A 102 16.48 2.87 18.42
N ILE A 103 16.64 2.19 19.57
CA ILE A 103 16.79 2.84 20.88
C ILE A 103 18.26 3.10 21.24
N ILE A 104 18.49 4.06 22.14
CA ILE A 104 19.78 4.15 22.84
C ILE A 104 19.82 2.99 23.86
N PRO A 105 20.72 2.00 23.70
CA PRO A 105 20.75 0.84 24.60
C PRO A 105 21.15 1.26 26.02
N ASN A 106 20.51 0.68 27.04
CA ASN A 106 20.85 0.99 28.44
C ASN A 106 22.30 0.59 28.76
N GLU A 107 22.85 -0.39 28.05
CA GLU A 107 24.22 -0.87 28.17
C GLU A 107 25.27 0.23 27.94
N ILE A 108 24.96 1.32 27.23
CA ILE A 108 25.87 2.47 27.09
C ILE A 108 26.28 3.05 28.45
N THR A 109 25.43 2.90 29.47
CA THR A 109 25.68 3.36 30.84
C THR A 109 26.76 2.56 31.57
N LYS A 110 27.15 1.39 31.03
CA LYS A 110 28.28 0.58 31.52
C LYS A 110 29.64 1.14 31.10
N CYS A 111 29.69 2.07 30.13
CA CYS A 111 30.91 2.73 29.69
C CYS A 111 31.25 3.91 30.61
N THR A 112 31.64 3.63 31.85
CA THR A 112 31.78 4.64 32.93
C THR A 112 32.82 5.73 32.66
N GLU A 113 33.76 5.50 31.73
CA GLU A 113 34.78 6.47 31.31
C GLU A 113 34.29 7.47 30.24
N LEU A 114 33.02 7.38 29.80
CA LEU A 114 32.47 8.26 28.77
C LEU A 114 32.48 9.73 29.21
N ARG A 115 33.08 10.57 28.36
CA ARG A 115 33.19 12.03 28.52
C ARG A 115 32.36 12.79 27.51
N ALA A 116 32.14 12.25 26.32
CA ALA A 116 31.37 12.92 25.28
C ALA A 116 30.56 11.92 24.45
N VAL A 117 29.28 12.21 24.28
CA VAL A 117 28.34 11.44 23.45
C VAL A 117 27.71 12.38 22.44
N TYR A 118 27.92 12.10 21.15
CA TYR A 118 27.35 12.82 20.01
C TYR A 118 26.53 11.87 19.17
N LEU A 119 25.21 11.94 19.31
CA LEU A 119 24.24 11.14 18.56
C LEU A 119 23.31 12.02 17.71
N MET A 120 23.57 13.32 17.59
CA MET A 120 22.69 14.24 16.90
C MET A 120 22.48 13.90 15.41
N ALA A 121 21.33 14.31 14.86
CA ALA A 121 20.97 14.09 13.46
C ALA A 121 21.03 12.60 13.06
N ASN A 122 20.23 11.79 13.76
CA ASN A 122 19.96 10.38 13.47
C ASN A 122 18.44 10.13 13.58
N TYR A 123 18.01 8.88 13.44
CA TYR A 123 16.62 8.42 13.55
C TYR A 123 16.37 7.65 14.87
N LEU A 124 17.09 7.97 15.94
CA LEU A 124 16.98 7.24 17.23
C LEU A 124 15.63 7.50 17.90
N GLN A 125 15.03 6.46 18.47
CA GLN A 125 13.70 6.44 19.10
C GLN A 125 13.78 6.00 20.57
N GLY A 126 12.65 6.04 21.27
CA GLY A 126 12.60 5.68 22.70
C GLY A 126 13.10 6.80 23.61
N GLY A 127 13.28 6.52 24.90
CA GLY A 127 13.73 7.51 25.89
C GLY A 127 15.24 7.53 26.08
N ILE A 128 15.73 8.56 26.77
CA ILE A 128 17.09 8.55 27.30
C ILE A 128 17.15 7.48 28.41
N PRO A 129 18.15 6.57 28.41
CA PRO A 129 18.26 5.56 29.46
C PRO A 129 18.26 6.18 30.86
N SER A 130 17.46 5.63 31.78
CA SER A 130 17.33 6.17 33.14
C SER A 130 18.65 6.15 33.91
N ASP A 131 19.55 5.23 33.58
CA ASP A 131 20.86 5.08 34.22
C ASP A 131 21.94 5.99 33.63
N ILE A 132 21.62 6.88 32.68
CA ILE A 132 22.59 7.80 32.05
C ILE A 132 23.32 8.67 33.09
N GLY A 133 22.67 8.96 34.22
CA GLY A 133 23.24 9.68 35.36
C GLY A 133 24.41 8.97 36.06
N ASN A 134 24.69 7.70 35.74
CA ASN A 134 25.83 6.95 36.27
C ASN A 134 27.15 7.29 35.56
N LEU A 135 27.11 7.97 34.41
CA LEU A 135 28.28 8.39 33.65
C LEU A 135 28.91 9.67 34.23
N SER A 136 29.47 9.58 35.44
CA SER A 136 29.97 10.73 36.21
C SER A 136 31.04 11.59 35.51
N HIS A 137 31.75 11.03 34.52
CA HIS A 137 32.74 11.73 33.71
C HIS A 137 32.17 12.46 32.49
N LEU A 138 30.85 12.35 32.23
CA LEU A 138 30.22 12.90 31.05
C LEU A 138 30.20 14.44 31.09
N THR A 139 30.79 15.05 30.06
CA THR A 139 30.89 16.50 29.88
C THR A 139 30.05 17.02 28.73
N ILE A 140 29.77 16.18 27.73
CA ILE A 140 29.01 16.54 26.53
C ILE A 140 27.99 15.45 26.23
N LEU A 141 26.72 15.84 26.12
CA LEU A 141 25.63 15.00 25.69
C LEU A 141 24.82 15.74 24.62
N ASP A 142 25.01 15.35 23.36
CA ASP A 142 24.27 15.89 22.23
C ASP A 142 23.42 14.80 21.58
N LEU A 143 22.11 14.89 21.79
CA LEU A 143 21.09 13.97 21.28
C LEU A 143 20.12 14.69 20.33
N SER A 144 20.44 15.91 19.89
CA SER A 144 19.48 16.74 19.16
C SER A 144 19.10 16.16 17.80
N SER A 145 17.95 16.58 17.26
CA SER A 145 17.52 16.17 15.92
C SER A 145 17.44 14.64 15.78
N ASN A 146 16.70 14.02 16.69
CA ASN A 146 16.35 12.59 16.68
C ASN A 146 14.84 12.43 16.89
N MET A 147 14.36 11.20 17.06
CA MET A 147 12.97 10.88 17.39
C MET A 147 12.80 10.39 18.84
N LEU A 148 13.64 10.87 19.75
CA LEU A 148 13.60 10.46 21.16
C LEU A 148 12.36 11.04 21.85
N ARG A 149 11.74 10.27 22.74
CA ARG A 149 10.44 10.58 23.36
C ARG A 149 10.36 10.16 24.82
N GLY A 150 9.40 10.71 25.55
CA GLY A 150 9.19 10.47 26.98
C GLY A 150 9.82 11.55 27.85
N ALA A 151 9.83 11.33 29.17
CA ALA A 151 10.36 12.29 30.12
C ALA A 151 11.90 12.37 30.07
N ILE A 152 12.44 13.57 30.27
CA ILE A 152 13.88 13.76 30.48
C ILE A 152 14.23 13.14 31.84
N PRO A 153 15.09 12.10 31.91
CA PRO A 153 15.39 11.45 33.17
C PRO A 153 16.03 12.42 34.17
N SER A 154 15.49 12.46 35.37
CA SER A 154 16.04 13.24 36.49
C SER A 154 17.46 12.82 36.86
N SER A 155 17.88 11.61 36.48
CA SER A 155 19.26 11.13 36.67
C SER A 155 20.30 11.99 35.94
N ILE A 156 19.96 12.70 34.86
CA ILE A 156 20.87 13.65 34.19
C ILE A 156 21.30 14.75 35.17
N ALA A 157 20.45 15.11 36.14
CA ALA A 157 20.79 16.10 37.16
C ALA A 157 22.01 15.69 38.02
N ARG A 158 22.33 14.39 38.11
CA ARG A 158 23.50 13.86 38.84
C ARG A 158 24.83 14.10 38.10
N LEU A 159 24.79 14.46 36.82
CA LEU A 159 25.98 14.66 35.98
C LEU A 159 26.60 16.03 36.22
N THR A 160 27.22 16.23 37.39
CA THR A 160 27.79 17.53 37.81
C THR A 160 28.91 18.05 36.91
N GLY A 161 29.54 17.18 36.12
CA GLY A 161 30.56 17.53 35.13
C GLY A 161 30.01 17.94 33.75
N LEU A 162 28.69 17.86 33.53
CA LEU A 162 28.07 18.13 32.23
C LEU A 162 28.15 19.61 31.88
N ARG A 163 28.80 19.93 30.76
CA ARG A 163 29.02 21.31 30.27
C ARG A 163 28.21 21.65 29.03
N HIS A 164 27.85 20.63 28.26
CA HIS A 164 27.04 20.79 27.06
C HIS A 164 25.95 19.72 27.06
N LEU A 165 24.71 20.19 27.07
CA LEU A 165 23.53 19.36 26.89
C LEU A 165 22.77 19.90 25.69
N ASN A 166 22.44 19.06 24.73
CA ASN A 166 21.56 19.43 23.63
C ASN A 166 20.57 18.30 23.37
N LEU A 167 19.32 18.53 23.75
CA LEU A 167 18.18 17.63 23.56
C LEU A 167 17.17 18.20 22.56
N SER A 168 17.52 19.31 21.90
CA SER A 168 16.64 20.04 20.99
C SER A 168 16.15 19.19 19.82
N THR A 169 14.99 19.55 19.27
CA THR A 169 14.42 18.90 18.08
C THR A 169 14.28 17.38 18.29
N ASN A 170 13.53 17.01 19.32
CA ASN A 170 13.11 15.65 19.66
C ASN A 170 11.62 15.71 20.08
N PHE A 171 11.09 14.64 20.66
CA PHE A 171 9.71 14.54 21.16
C PHE A 171 9.68 14.29 22.68
N PHE A 172 10.60 14.89 23.44
CA PHE A 172 10.56 14.82 24.90
C PHE A 172 9.33 15.55 25.44
N SER A 173 8.76 15.03 26.53
CA SER A 173 7.53 15.55 27.13
C SER A 173 7.57 15.55 28.65
N GLY A 174 6.75 16.40 29.27
CA GLY A 174 6.66 16.53 30.73
C GLY A 174 7.57 17.62 31.31
N GLU A 175 7.61 17.67 32.65
CA GLU A 175 8.38 18.68 33.36
C GLU A 175 9.89 18.43 33.24
N ILE A 176 10.63 19.47 32.86
CA ILE A 176 12.10 19.45 32.88
C ILE A 176 12.55 19.57 34.35
N PRO A 177 13.28 18.59 34.91
CA PRO A 177 13.74 18.67 36.29
C PRO A 177 14.62 19.90 36.54
N ASP A 178 14.13 20.85 37.35
CA ASP A 178 14.81 22.12 37.69
C ASP A 178 15.81 21.98 38.85
N PHE A 179 16.69 20.98 38.77
CA PHE A 179 17.75 20.77 39.78
C PHE A 179 19.01 20.12 39.19
N GLY A 180 20.10 20.20 39.95
CA GLY A 180 21.40 19.63 39.58
C GLY A 180 21.94 20.20 38.27
N ALA A 181 22.52 19.37 37.41
CA ALA A 181 23.06 19.81 36.13
C ALA A 181 21.97 20.38 35.19
N LEU A 182 20.73 19.88 35.26
CA LEU A 182 19.64 20.26 34.35
C LEU A 182 19.15 21.71 34.56
N SER A 183 19.30 22.28 35.76
CA SER A 183 18.95 23.69 36.00
C SER A 183 19.97 24.69 35.43
N THR A 184 21.16 24.22 35.01
CA THR A 184 22.20 25.08 34.43
C THR A 184 22.03 25.32 32.93
N PHE A 185 21.14 24.56 32.26
CA PHE A 185 20.90 24.65 30.82
C PHE A 185 19.60 25.40 30.53
N GLY A 186 19.64 26.33 29.58
CA GLY A 186 18.49 27.15 29.18
C GLY A 186 17.76 26.60 27.96
N ASN A 187 16.78 27.36 27.46
CA ASN A 187 15.87 26.99 26.38
C ASN A 187 16.56 26.42 25.13
N GLY A 188 17.75 26.94 24.78
CA GLY A 188 18.51 26.45 23.61
C GLY A 188 18.85 24.95 23.65
N SER A 189 18.96 24.34 24.84
CA SER A 189 19.19 22.90 25.00
C SER A 189 17.94 22.05 24.77
N PHE A 190 16.75 22.64 24.77
CA PHE A 190 15.47 21.92 24.78
C PHE A 190 14.53 22.33 23.63
N ILE A 191 14.89 23.36 22.86
CA ILE A 191 14.08 23.93 21.79
C ILE A 191 13.58 22.87 20.79
N GLY A 192 12.33 22.96 20.35
CA GLY A 192 11.74 22.01 19.40
C GLY A 192 11.22 20.71 20.02
N ASN A 193 11.13 20.62 21.36
CA ASN A 193 10.34 19.62 22.08
C ASN A 193 9.07 20.31 22.62
N LEU A 194 7.94 20.17 21.93
CA LEU A 194 6.73 20.98 22.18
C LEU A 194 6.03 20.69 23.51
N ASP A 195 6.16 19.46 24.02
CA ASP A 195 5.45 19.00 25.23
C ASP A 195 6.30 19.14 26.50
N LEU A 196 7.46 19.80 26.43
CA LEU A 196 8.25 20.13 27.61
C LEU A 196 7.72 21.38 28.29
N CYS A 197 7.70 21.34 29.62
CA CYS A 197 7.35 22.46 30.46
C CYS A 197 8.36 22.60 31.61
N GLY A 198 8.49 23.78 32.20
CA GLY A 198 9.45 24.06 33.26
C GLY A 198 10.18 25.39 33.06
N ARG A 199 10.97 25.80 34.06
CA ARG A 199 11.65 27.10 34.06
C ARG A 199 12.61 27.28 32.89
N GLN A 200 13.27 26.21 32.47
CA GLN A 200 14.32 26.21 31.46
C GLN A 200 13.79 26.60 30.07
N VAL A 201 12.53 26.30 29.77
CA VAL A 201 11.86 26.62 28.50
C VAL A 201 10.85 27.77 28.61
N HIS A 202 10.71 28.35 29.80
CA HIS A 202 9.74 29.41 30.11
C HIS A 202 8.27 29.02 29.87
N GLU A 203 7.96 27.72 29.90
CA GLU A 203 6.60 27.20 29.70
C GLU A 203 6.03 26.66 31.02
N PRO A 204 4.87 27.13 31.49
CA PRO A 204 4.27 26.65 32.73
C PRO A 204 3.70 25.23 32.55
N CYS A 205 4.07 24.31 33.44
CA CYS A 205 3.51 22.95 33.46
C CYS A 205 2.02 22.98 33.83
N ARG A 206 1.16 22.54 32.91
CA ARG A 206 -0.28 22.41 33.14
C ARG A 206 -0.62 20.98 33.56
N THR A 207 -1.25 20.83 34.71
CA THR A 207 -1.95 19.58 35.06
C THR A 207 -3.34 19.54 34.43
N SER A 208 -3.89 18.34 34.27
CA SER A 208 -5.18 18.02 33.62
C SER A 208 -6.42 18.79 34.13
N MET A 209 -6.31 19.64 35.17
CA MET A 209 -7.42 20.45 35.68
C MET A 209 -7.04 21.87 36.17
N GLY A 210 -6.07 22.53 35.53
CA GLY A 210 -5.87 23.98 35.63
C GLY A 210 -6.03 24.64 37.02
N PHE A 211 -5.09 24.42 37.96
CA PHE A 211 -4.74 25.31 39.10
C PHE A 211 -3.35 24.89 39.66
N PRO A 212 -2.59 25.77 40.36
CA PRO A 212 -1.16 25.58 40.59
C PRO A 212 -0.89 24.63 41.77
N ALA A 213 0.00 23.66 41.59
CA ALA A 213 0.39 22.71 42.64
C ALA A 213 1.67 23.16 43.35
N VAL A 214 1.51 23.44 44.65
CA VAL A 214 2.57 23.58 45.65
C VAL A 214 3.08 22.18 46.04
N LEU A 215 4.40 22.03 46.17
CA LEU A 215 5.09 20.84 46.71
C LEU A 215 4.71 20.59 48.18
N PRO A 216 4.91 19.35 48.68
CA PRO A 216 5.99 19.23 49.67
C PRO A 216 6.89 17.98 49.51
N HIS A 217 8.06 18.13 50.13
CA HIS A 217 9.27 17.30 50.08
C HIS A 217 9.21 15.93 50.76
N ALA A 218 10.05 15.05 50.20
CA ALA A 218 10.94 14.04 50.80
C ALA A 218 10.88 13.73 52.31
N ALA A 219 10.92 12.43 52.62
CA ALA A 219 11.85 11.87 53.62
C ALA A 219 12.04 10.36 53.37
N SER A 220 13.28 9.94 53.56
CA SER A 220 13.84 8.60 53.56
C SER A 220 13.39 7.76 54.76
N ASP A 221 13.52 6.42 54.67
CA ASP A 221 14.46 5.65 55.52
C ASP A 221 14.26 4.13 55.36
N GLU A 222 15.39 3.43 55.28
CA GLU A 222 15.52 1.97 55.36
C GLU A 222 15.36 1.45 56.80
N ALA A 223 14.88 0.21 56.95
CA ALA A 223 15.35 -0.81 57.91
C ALA A 223 14.57 -2.12 57.62
N ALA A 224 15.18 -3.22 57.15
CA ALA A 224 15.83 -4.31 57.92
C ALA A 224 14.86 -4.94 58.97
N VAL A 225 14.63 -6.26 59.09
CA VAL A 225 15.44 -7.42 59.60
C VAL A 225 14.47 -8.68 59.58
N PRO A 226 14.81 -9.96 59.91
CA PRO A 226 15.48 -11.01 59.11
C PRO A 226 14.84 -12.45 59.13
N ALA A 227 15.49 -13.34 58.36
CA ALA A 227 15.87 -14.75 58.62
C ALA A 227 14.88 -15.83 59.14
N LYS A 228 14.86 -16.97 58.42
CA LYS A 228 14.92 -18.31 59.03
C LYS A 228 15.70 -19.28 58.13
N ARG A 229 16.86 -19.73 58.62
CA ARG A 229 17.46 -21.04 58.30
C ARG A 229 17.15 -21.97 59.47
N SER A 230 16.95 -23.25 59.20
CA SER A 230 17.61 -24.28 60.02
C SER A 230 17.76 -25.57 59.23
N SER A 231 18.96 -26.12 59.26
CA SER A 231 19.34 -27.40 58.70
C SER A 231 19.89 -28.30 59.80
N HIS A 232 19.74 -29.60 59.57
CA HIS A 232 20.42 -30.77 60.15
C HIS A 232 20.11 -31.20 61.59
N TYR A 233 19.59 -32.43 61.68
CA TYR A 233 19.89 -33.36 62.75
C TYR A 233 20.57 -34.60 62.14
N ILE A 234 21.79 -34.90 62.58
CA ILE A 234 22.54 -36.12 62.29
C ILE A 234 22.84 -36.76 63.64
N LYS A 235 22.63 -38.08 63.77
CA LYS A 235 23.60 -39.05 64.34
C LYS A 235 23.01 -40.47 64.41
N GLY A 236 23.84 -41.46 64.09
CA GLY A 236 23.56 -42.90 64.30
C GLY A 236 24.03 -43.75 63.11
N VAL A 237 25.32 -43.76 62.78
CA VAL A 237 26.27 -44.85 63.11
C VAL A 237 26.16 -46.06 62.18
N LEU A 238 27.24 -46.23 61.40
CA LEU A 238 27.71 -47.43 60.71
C LEU A 238 27.39 -48.73 61.47
N ILE A 239 26.94 -49.76 60.74
CA ILE A 239 27.50 -51.13 60.68
C ILE A 239 26.60 -51.93 59.71
N GLY A 240 27.14 -52.33 58.54
CA GLY A 240 26.42 -53.13 57.54
C GLY A 240 26.62 -52.73 56.06
N VAL A 241 27.69 -51.99 55.75
CA VAL A 241 27.84 -51.21 54.50
C VAL A 241 28.28 -52.01 53.25
N MET A 242 28.73 -53.26 53.33
CA MET A 242 29.44 -53.84 52.15
C MET A 242 28.75 -55.01 51.42
N ALA A 243 27.55 -55.44 51.82
CA ALA A 243 26.83 -56.53 51.13
C ALA A 243 25.44 -56.11 50.60
N THR A 244 24.83 -55.06 51.15
CA THR A 244 23.53 -54.54 50.71
C THR A 244 23.66 -53.54 49.57
N MET A 245 24.78 -52.84 49.43
CA MET A 245 25.00 -51.83 48.38
C MET A 245 25.06 -52.43 46.95
N ALA A 246 25.57 -53.65 46.78
CA ALA A 246 25.65 -54.27 45.46
C ALA A 246 24.28 -54.76 44.96
N LEU A 247 23.45 -55.31 45.86
CA LEU A 247 22.11 -55.77 45.52
C LEU A 247 21.13 -54.60 45.34
N THR A 248 21.25 -53.54 46.15
CA THR A 248 20.44 -52.32 45.96
C THR A 248 20.85 -51.57 44.70
N LEU A 249 22.14 -51.52 44.35
CA LEU A 249 22.59 -50.89 43.10
C LEU A 249 22.12 -51.69 41.88
N ALA A 250 22.16 -53.03 41.92
CA ALA A 250 21.66 -53.86 40.83
C ALA A 250 20.14 -53.73 40.65
N VAL A 251 19.37 -53.71 41.75
CA VAL A 251 17.92 -53.49 41.71
C VAL A 251 17.58 -52.05 41.29
N LEU A 252 18.35 -51.05 41.75
CA LEU A 252 18.17 -49.65 41.31
C LEU A 252 18.51 -49.47 39.83
N LEU A 253 19.55 -50.14 39.33
CA LEU A 253 19.94 -50.09 37.92
C LEU A 253 18.94 -50.85 37.06
N ALA A 254 18.42 -52.00 37.51
CA ALA A 254 17.36 -52.72 36.81
C ALA A 254 16.04 -51.95 36.85
N PHE A 255 15.70 -51.30 37.98
CA PHE A 255 14.53 -50.43 38.11
C PHE A 255 14.70 -49.17 37.26
N LEU A 256 15.88 -48.56 37.21
CA LEU A 256 16.20 -47.46 36.29
C LEU A 256 16.13 -47.91 34.85
N TRP A 257 16.60 -49.11 34.51
CA TRP A 257 16.57 -49.62 33.14
C TRP A 257 15.14 -49.96 32.72
N ILE A 258 14.33 -50.54 33.60
CA ILE A 258 12.89 -50.79 33.39
C ILE A 258 12.11 -49.46 33.37
N CYS A 259 12.45 -48.46 34.19
CA CYS A 259 11.85 -47.13 34.14
C CYS A 259 12.27 -46.36 32.89
N LEU A 260 13.49 -46.55 32.38
CA LEU A 260 13.98 -45.91 31.16
C LEU A 260 13.43 -46.59 29.91
N PHE A 261 13.27 -47.93 29.91
CA PHE A 261 12.62 -48.65 28.82
C PHE A 261 11.10 -48.49 28.82
N SER A 262 10.43 -48.51 29.99
CA SER A 262 8.99 -48.21 30.08
C SER A 262 8.68 -46.73 29.83
N LYS A 263 9.61 -45.81 30.13
CA LYS A 263 9.52 -44.42 29.63
C LYS A 263 9.80 -44.32 28.14
N LYS A 264 10.66 -45.16 27.54
CA LYS A 264 10.92 -45.13 26.09
C LYS A 264 9.78 -45.73 25.27
N GLU A 265 9.10 -46.77 25.77
CA GLU A 265 7.91 -47.37 25.13
C GLU A 265 6.65 -46.54 25.36
N ARG A 266 6.40 -46.03 26.58
CA ARG A 266 5.29 -45.08 26.81
C ARG A 266 5.55 -43.71 26.22
N ALA A 267 6.81 -43.28 26.08
CA ALA A 267 7.12 -42.10 25.27
C ALA A 267 6.89 -42.42 23.81
N ALA A 268 7.29 -43.55 23.25
CA ALA A 268 7.07 -43.84 21.83
C ALA A 268 5.58 -43.91 21.44
N GLU A 269 4.72 -44.56 22.24
CA GLU A 269 3.28 -44.61 21.99
C GLU A 269 2.57 -43.28 22.31
N LYS A 270 2.97 -42.58 23.38
CA LYS A 270 2.45 -41.24 23.67
C LYS A 270 2.99 -40.21 22.67
N TYR A 271 4.14 -40.42 22.04
CA TYR A 271 4.71 -39.54 21.02
C TYR A 271 4.10 -39.82 19.66
N THR A 272 3.60 -41.02 19.35
CA THR A 272 2.80 -41.26 18.13
C THR A 272 1.35 -40.82 18.30
N GLU A 273 0.75 -40.93 19.49
CA GLU A 273 -0.60 -40.44 19.77
C GLU A 273 -0.62 -38.91 19.98
N VAL A 274 0.40 -38.34 20.65
CA VAL A 274 0.65 -36.90 20.70
C VAL A 274 1.13 -36.38 19.36
N LYS A 275 1.87 -37.11 18.50
CA LYS A 275 2.14 -36.65 17.14
C LYS A 275 0.90 -36.71 16.25
N LYS A 276 0.00 -37.68 16.44
CA LYS A 276 -1.33 -37.68 15.80
C LYS A 276 -2.26 -36.56 16.30
N GLN A 277 -2.11 -36.12 17.55
CA GLN A 277 -2.85 -34.98 18.13
C GLN A 277 -2.16 -33.61 17.94
N VAL A 278 -0.83 -33.56 17.84
CA VAL A 278 -0.01 -32.35 17.61
C VAL A 278 0.06 -32.02 16.12
N ASP A 279 0.00 -33.01 15.22
CA ASP A 279 -0.23 -32.78 13.79
C ASP A 279 -1.70 -32.34 13.51
N GLN A 280 -2.58 -32.31 14.52
CA GLN A 280 -3.95 -31.79 14.41
C GLN A 280 -4.16 -30.39 14.99
N GLU A 281 -3.18 -29.76 15.66
CA GLU A 281 -3.38 -28.45 16.32
C GLU A 281 -2.37 -27.33 16.00
N ALA A 282 -1.47 -27.50 15.02
CA ALA A 282 -0.65 -26.40 14.51
C ALA A 282 -0.66 -26.30 12.98
N SER A 283 -1.81 -26.52 12.34
CA SER A 283 -1.95 -26.26 10.90
C SER A 283 -1.80 -24.76 10.64
N ALA A 284 -0.83 -24.37 9.81
CA ALA A 284 -0.74 -23.01 9.26
C ALA A 284 -2.12 -22.61 8.73
N LYS A 285 -2.72 -21.54 9.27
CA LYS A 285 -4.01 -21.03 8.79
C LYS A 285 -3.72 -20.10 7.63
N LEU A 286 -3.96 -20.59 6.41
CA LEU A 286 -3.98 -19.77 5.20
C LEU A 286 -5.40 -19.27 4.97
N ILE A 287 -5.56 -17.96 4.82
CA ILE A 287 -6.81 -17.32 4.41
C ILE A 287 -6.54 -16.64 3.07
N THR A 288 -7.37 -16.93 2.08
CA THR A 288 -7.32 -16.34 0.73
C THR A 288 -8.42 -15.30 0.58
N PHE A 289 -8.13 -14.27 -0.21
CA PHE A 289 -9.06 -13.19 -0.54
C PHE A 289 -9.22 -13.10 -2.06
N HIS A 290 -10.39 -12.66 -2.53
CA HIS A 290 -10.73 -12.56 -3.96
C HIS A 290 -10.73 -13.90 -4.72
N GLY A 291 -11.07 -14.99 -4.02
CA GLY A 291 -11.05 -16.36 -4.54
C GLY A 291 -9.84 -17.15 -4.01
N ASP A 292 -9.82 -18.46 -4.24
CA ASP A 292 -8.66 -19.27 -3.89
C ASP A 292 -7.49 -18.94 -4.82
N LEU A 293 -6.29 -18.89 -4.25
CA LEU A 293 -5.06 -18.90 -5.05
C LEU A 293 -5.07 -20.15 -5.93
N PRO A 294 -4.55 -20.10 -7.18
CA PRO A 294 -4.61 -21.23 -8.12
C PRO A 294 -3.72 -22.41 -7.73
N TYR A 295 -3.27 -22.46 -6.48
CA TYR A 295 -2.36 -23.45 -5.91
C TYR A 295 -2.98 -24.06 -4.64
N PRO A 296 -2.76 -25.36 -4.37
CA PRO A 296 -3.20 -25.98 -3.14
C PRO A 296 -2.49 -25.34 -1.93
N SER A 297 -3.21 -25.22 -0.81
CA SER A 297 -2.69 -24.55 0.40
C SER A 297 -1.39 -25.14 0.92
N CYS A 298 -1.16 -26.45 0.74
CA CYS A 298 0.09 -27.10 1.14
C CYS A 298 1.29 -26.60 0.33
N GLU A 299 1.14 -26.38 -0.98
CA GLU A 299 2.20 -25.86 -1.85
C GLU A 299 2.55 -24.42 -1.48
N ILE A 300 1.54 -23.60 -1.18
CA ILE A 300 1.74 -22.21 -0.76
C ILE A 300 2.48 -22.16 0.58
N VAL A 301 2.04 -22.96 1.56
CA VAL A 301 2.68 -22.99 2.90
C VAL A 301 4.12 -23.50 2.80
N GLU A 302 4.38 -24.57 2.04
CA GLU A 302 5.74 -25.07 1.79
C GLU A 302 6.63 -23.99 1.18
N LYS A 303 6.11 -23.25 0.19
CA LYS A 303 6.87 -22.16 -0.43
C LYS A 303 7.13 -21.01 0.55
N LEU A 304 6.14 -20.63 1.36
CA LEU A 304 6.27 -19.59 2.40
C LEU A 304 7.31 -19.95 3.47
N GLU A 305 7.39 -21.22 3.86
CA GLU A 305 8.38 -21.72 4.83
C GLU A 305 9.79 -21.81 4.23
N SER A 306 9.91 -21.90 2.91
CA SER A 306 11.19 -21.96 2.19
C SER A 306 11.83 -20.60 1.91
N LEU A 307 11.12 -19.48 2.12
CA LEU A 307 11.61 -18.14 1.82
C LEU A 307 12.85 -17.78 2.65
N ASP A 308 13.90 -17.30 1.98
CA ASP A 308 15.18 -16.97 2.61
C ASP A 308 15.64 -15.52 2.33
N GLN A 309 16.91 -15.20 2.59
CA GLN A 309 17.46 -13.86 2.40
C GLN A 309 17.67 -13.48 0.93
N GLU A 310 17.80 -14.45 0.03
CA GLU A 310 17.95 -14.19 -1.41
C GLU A 310 16.63 -13.75 -2.05
N ASP A 311 15.50 -14.14 -1.44
CA ASP A 311 14.16 -13.74 -1.87
C ASP A 311 13.77 -12.31 -1.44
N VAL A 312 14.58 -11.61 -0.63
CA VAL A 312 14.21 -10.29 -0.09
C VAL A 312 14.20 -9.21 -1.19
N VAL A 313 13.04 -8.59 -1.38
CA VAL A 313 12.83 -7.47 -2.30
C VAL A 313 13.10 -6.13 -1.62
N GLY A 314 12.77 -6.03 -0.33
CA GLY A 314 12.97 -4.81 0.43
C GLY A 314 12.56 -4.95 1.89
N SER A 315 13.13 -4.12 2.75
CA SER A 315 12.84 -4.09 4.19
C SER A 315 12.49 -2.68 4.64
N GLY A 316 11.40 -2.51 5.39
CA GLY A 316 10.94 -1.20 5.86
C GLY A 316 10.26 -1.24 7.22
N GLY A 317 9.70 -0.10 7.64
CA GLY A 317 9.06 0.07 8.96
C GLY A 317 7.85 -0.83 9.23
N PHE A 318 7.28 -1.42 8.17
CA PHE A 318 6.12 -2.33 8.23
C PHE A 318 6.51 -3.80 8.08
N GLY A 319 7.80 -4.13 7.99
CA GLY A 319 8.30 -5.48 7.85
C GLY A 319 9.17 -5.71 6.61
N THR A 320 9.49 -6.98 6.37
CA THR A 320 10.34 -7.43 5.26
C THR A 320 9.48 -8.03 4.14
N VAL A 321 9.73 -7.66 2.89
CA VAL A 321 9.02 -8.16 1.70
C VAL A 321 9.91 -9.13 0.93
N TYR A 322 9.37 -10.29 0.62
CA TYR A 322 9.99 -11.38 -0.11
C TYR A 322 9.30 -11.58 -1.46
N ARG A 323 10.05 -12.01 -2.47
CA ARG A 323 9.55 -12.43 -3.77
C ARG A 323 9.32 -13.93 -3.74
N MET A 324 8.06 -14.33 -3.68
CA MET A 324 7.69 -15.74 -3.72
C MET A 324 7.42 -16.16 -5.16
N VAL A 325 8.18 -17.12 -5.67
CA VAL A 325 8.00 -17.69 -7.02
C VAL A 325 7.49 -19.13 -6.90
N MET A 326 6.32 -19.38 -7.51
CA MET A 326 5.70 -20.69 -7.62
C MET A 326 6.34 -21.52 -8.75
N ASN A 327 6.05 -22.82 -8.79
CA ASN A 327 6.67 -23.75 -9.73
C ASN A 327 6.36 -23.46 -11.22
N ASP A 328 5.24 -22.82 -11.49
CA ASP A 328 4.80 -22.36 -12.82
C ASP A 328 5.25 -20.93 -13.15
N CYS A 329 6.20 -20.39 -12.38
CA CYS A 329 6.66 -19.00 -12.44
C CYS A 329 5.65 -17.94 -11.98
N GLY A 330 4.49 -18.33 -11.42
CA GLY A 330 3.58 -17.41 -10.73
C GLY A 330 4.33 -16.68 -9.61
N THR A 331 4.30 -15.34 -9.59
CA THR A 331 5.10 -14.54 -8.65
C THR A 331 4.21 -13.70 -7.74
N PHE A 332 4.52 -13.73 -6.45
CA PHE A 332 3.80 -12.98 -5.40
C PHE A 332 4.77 -12.21 -4.52
N ALA A 333 4.30 -11.12 -3.93
CA ALA A 333 5.03 -10.38 -2.90
C ALA A 333 4.54 -10.82 -1.52
N VAL A 334 5.44 -11.37 -0.70
CA VAL A 334 5.11 -11.86 0.64
C VAL A 334 5.71 -10.92 1.66
N LYS A 335 4.86 -10.25 2.45
CA LYS A 335 5.29 -9.33 3.49
C LYS A 335 5.23 -9.99 4.86
N ARG A 336 6.38 -10.11 5.51
CA ARG A 336 6.50 -10.57 6.89
C ARG A 336 6.37 -9.40 7.85
N ILE A 337 5.40 -9.48 8.75
CA ILE A 337 5.19 -8.48 9.79
C ILE A 337 6.13 -8.79 10.97
N ASP A 338 7.20 -8.00 11.12
CA ASP A 338 8.29 -8.25 12.06
C ASP A 338 7.96 -7.94 13.55
N ARG A 339 6.71 -7.53 13.87
CA ARG A 339 6.26 -7.23 15.25
C ARG A 339 5.20 -8.23 15.71
N SER A 340 5.58 -9.21 16.52
CA SER A 340 4.66 -10.08 17.24
C SER A 340 3.99 -9.28 18.38
N ARG A 341 2.74 -8.86 18.18
CA ARG A 341 1.89 -8.37 19.27
C ARG A 341 1.33 -9.57 20.05
N GLU A 342 1.55 -9.59 21.35
CA GLU A 342 0.65 -10.28 22.29
C GLU A 342 -0.58 -9.38 22.50
N GLY A 343 -1.53 -9.46 21.58
CA GLY A 343 -2.79 -8.72 21.59
C GLY A 343 -3.81 -9.46 20.74
N SER A 344 -5.11 -9.33 21.07
CA SER A 344 -6.21 -10.15 20.51
C SER A 344 -6.09 -10.36 18.99
N ASP A 345 -5.70 -11.58 18.57
CA ASP A 345 -5.59 -11.97 17.16
C ASP A 345 -6.90 -11.72 16.38
N GLN A 346 -8.03 -11.66 17.07
CA GLN A 346 -9.34 -11.34 16.49
C GLN A 346 -9.43 -9.91 15.92
N VAL A 347 -8.77 -8.93 16.54
CA VAL A 347 -8.75 -7.54 16.03
C VAL A 347 -7.90 -7.45 14.77
N PHE A 348 -6.75 -8.12 14.77
CA PHE A 348 -5.87 -8.22 13.61
C PHE A 348 -6.57 -8.92 12.43
N GLU A 349 -7.25 -10.05 12.67
CA GLU A 349 -8.00 -10.78 11.64
C GLU A 349 -9.16 -9.95 11.07
N ARG A 350 -9.94 -9.26 11.91
CA ARG A 350 -11.04 -8.39 11.43
C ARG A 350 -10.55 -7.26 10.52
N GLU A 351 -9.46 -6.59 10.91
CA GLU A 351 -8.89 -5.51 10.11
C GLU A 351 -8.26 -6.04 8.81
N LEU A 352 -7.69 -7.26 8.82
CA LEU A 352 -7.23 -7.93 7.61
C LEU A 352 -8.38 -8.37 6.68
N GLU A 353 -9.52 -8.79 7.21
CA GLU A 353 -10.71 -9.08 6.40
C GLU A 353 -11.21 -7.83 5.70
N ILE A 354 -11.18 -6.66 6.37
CA ILE A 354 -11.47 -5.37 5.73
C ILE A 354 -10.47 -5.10 4.61
N LEU A 355 -9.17 -5.25 4.87
CA LEU A 355 -8.12 -5.01 3.86
C LEU A 355 -8.19 -6.00 2.69
N GLY A 356 -8.51 -7.26 2.95
CA GLY A 356 -8.69 -8.31 1.95
C GLY A 356 -10.00 -8.21 1.16
N SER A 357 -10.95 -7.36 1.60
CA SER A 357 -12.16 -7.07 0.82
C SER A 357 -11.94 -5.96 -0.22
N ILE A 358 -10.82 -5.24 -0.15
CA ILE A 358 -10.52 -4.09 -1.01
C ILE A 358 -9.92 -4.57 -2.33
N ASN A 359 -10.60 -4.22 -3.43
CA ASN A 359 -10.13 -4.47 -4.78
C ASN A 359 -10.33 -3.19 -5.61
N HIS A 360 -9.23 -2.62 -6.10
CA HIS A 360 -9.24 -1.42 -6.92
C HIS A 360 -8.00 -1.41 -7.83
N ILE A 361 -8.16 -0.95 -9.08
CA ILE A 361 -7.10 -0.99 -10.11
C ILE A 361 -5.81 -0.27 -9.69
N ASN A 362 -5.92 0.81 -8.91
CA ASN A 362 -4.79 1.59 -8.40
C ASN A 362 -4.40 1.26 -6.95
N LEU A 363 -4.82 0.11 -6.42
CA LEU A 363 -4.39 -0.40 -5.12
C LEU A 363 -3.72 -1.77 -5.32
N VAL A 364 -2.73 -2.10 -4.49
CA VAL A 364 -2.14 -3.44 -4.50
C VAL A 364 -3.10 -4.41 -3.83
N ASN A 365 -3.47 -5.50 -4.52
CA ASN A 365 -4.41 -6.47 -3.99
C ASN A 365 -3.75 -7.38 -2.95
N LEU A 366 -4.38 -7.49 -1.78
CA LEU A 366 -4.06 -8.49 -0.77
C LEU A 366 -4.72 -9.81 -1.19
N ARG A 367 -3.93 -10.80 -1.60
CA ARG A 367 -4.39 -12.12 -2.06
C ARG A 367 -4.64 -13.08 -0.91
N GLY A 368 -3.96 -12.90 0.21
CA GLY A 368 -4.14 -13.77 1.35
C GLY A 368 -3.27 -13.40 2.53
N TYR A 369 -3.47 -14.12 3.62
CA TYR A 369 -2.70 -14.04 4.84
C TYR A 369 -2.41 -15.45 5.35
N CYS A 370 -1.18 -15.70 5.77
CA CYS A 370 -0.76 -16.95 6.37
C CYS A 370 -0.23 -16.70 7.79
N ARG A 371 -0.73 -17.50 8.74
CA ARG A 371 -0.19 -17.55 10.10
C ARG A 371 0.70 -18.77 10.25
N LEU A 372 1.99 -18.53 10.46
CA LEU A 372 2.94 -19.52 10.95
C LEU A 372 3.14 -19.31 12.47
N PRO A 373 3.65 -20.31 13.22
CA PRO A 373 3.74 -20.26 14.69
C PRO A 373 4.46 -19.03 15.27
N MET A 374 5.37 -18.41 14.52
CA MET A 374 6.19 -17.27 14.98
C MET A 374 6.05 -16.03 14.07
N THR A 375 5.33 -16.13 12.95
CA THR A 375 5.33 -15.07 11.91
C THR A 375 3.96 -14.91 11.26
N LYS A 376 3.61 -13.64 11.01
CA LYS A 376 2.40 -13.24 10.28
C LYS A 376 2.83 -12.80 8.87
N LEU A 377 2.31 -13.46 7.84
CA LEU A 377 2.70 -13.26 6.45
C LEU A 377 1.51 -12.76 5.62
N LEU A 378 1.66 -11.66 4.91
CA LEU A 378 0.67 -11.13 3.97
C LEU A 378 1.12 -11.41 2.53
N ILE A 379 0.21 -11.88 1.69
CA ILE A 379 0.50 -12.26 0.30
C ILE A 379 -0.18 -11.25 -0.61
N TYR A 380 0.59 -10.57 -1.44
CA TYR A 380 0.15 -9.56 -2.39
C TYR A 380 0.49 -9.96 -3.83
N ASP A 381 -0.18 -9.30 -4.79
CA ASP A 381 0.29 -9.28 -6.18
C ASP A 381 1.73 -8.75 -6.25
N TYR A 382 2.60 -9.40 -7.02
CA TYR A 382 3.95 -8.90 -7.28
C TYR A 382 3.95 -7.89 -8.43
N LEU A 383 4.61 -6.75 -8.22
CA LEU A 383 4.75 -5.69 -9.22
C LEU A 383 6.20 -5.59 -9.68
N ALA A 384 6.46 -5.92 -10.95
CA ALA A 384 7.81 -6.12 -11.47
C ALA A 384 8.65 -4.84 -11.59
N MET A 385 8.04 -3.66 -11.76
CA MET A 385 8.78 -2.40 -11.88
C MET A 385 9.21 -1.82 -10.52
N GLY A 386 8.81 -2.45 -9.41
CA GLY A 386 9.19 -1.99 -8.07
C GLY A 386 8.49 -0.70 -7.66
N SER A 387 9.16 0.11 -6.84
CA SER A 387 8.60 1.34 -6.30
C SER A 387 8.95 2.57 -7.14
N LEU A 388 8.09 3.58 -7.11
CA LEU A 388 8.33 4.87 -7.75
C LEU A 388 9.59 5.57 -7.21
N ASP A 389 9.93 5.34 -5.94
CA ASP A 389 11.14 5.88 -5.32
C ASP A 389 12.40 5.40 -6.04
N ASP A 390 12.48 4.10 -6.32
CA ASP A 390 13.60 3.47 -7.00
C ASP A 390 13.76 4.05 -8.42
N ILE A 391 12.64 4.22 -9.14
CA ILE A 391 12.65 4.74 -10.50
C ILE A 391 13.02 6.23 -10.55
N LEU A 392 12.56 7.04 -9.59
CA LEU A 392 12.86 8.48 -9.57
C LEU A 392 14.30 8.77 -9.12
N HIS A 393 14.85 8.00 -8.18
CA HIS A 393 16.08 8.36 -7.45
C HIS A 393 17.25 7.39 -7.59
N GLU A 394 16.98 6.08 -7.72
CA GLU A 394 18.02 5.05 -7.64
C GLU A 394 18.42 4.49 -9.02
N CYS A 395 17.54 4.58 -10.02
CA CYS A 395 17.75 3.93 -11.31
C CYS A 395 18.71 4.67 -12.25
N SER A 396 19.81 3.99 -12.57
CA SER A 396 20.67 4.24 -13.74
C SER A 396 20.08 3.60 -15.01
N GLN A 397 18.79 3.83 -15.31
CA GLN A 397 18.23 3.41 -16.60
C GLN A 397 18.64 4.37 -17.71
N GLU A 398 18.77 3.84 -18.93
CA GLU A 398 19.07 4.61 -20.15
C GLU A 398 17.97 5.65 -20.49
N GLN A 399 16.76 5.55 -19.90
CA GLN A 399 15.66 6.49 -20.09
C GLN A 399 14.92 6.83 -18.78
N PRO A 400 14.88 8.11 -18.36
CA PRO A 400 14.10 8.57 -17.21
C PRO A 400 12.59 8.56 -17.50
N LEU A 401 11.75 8.52 -16.45
CA LEU A 401 10.29 8.65 -16.59
C LEU A 401 9.93 9.95 -17.31
N ASN A 402 9.28 9.79 -18.47
CA ASN A 402 8.73 10.91 -19.24
C ASN A 402 7.54 11.56 -18.51
N TRP A 403 7.20 12.77 -18.94
CA TRP A 403 6.20 13.59 -18.24
C TRP A 403 4.81 12.94 -18.25
N SER A 404 4.44 12.31 -19.37
CA SER A 404 3.16 11.61 -19.48
C SER A 404 3.02 10.48 -18.45
N ALA A 405 4.08 9.67 -18.25
CA ALA A 405 4.09 8.62 -17.24
C ALA A 405 3.99 9.21 -15.83
N ARG A 406 4.72 10.30 -15.54
CA ARG A 406 4.62 11.02 -14.24
C ARG A 406 3.19 11.49 -13.95
N LEU A 407 2.48 12.02 -14.95
CA LEU A 407 1.07 12.42 -14.84
C LEU A 407 0.15 11.22 -14.57
N ARG A 408 0.32 10.12 -15.30
CA ARG A 408 -0.47 8.89 -15.09
C ARG A 408 -0.27 8.34 -13.68
N ILE A 409 0.96 8.34 -13.19
CA ILE A 409 1.32 7.89 -11.85
C ILE A 409 0.62 8.75 -10.79
N ALA A 410 0.75 10.08 -10.90
CA ALA A 410 0.07 11.02 -10.00
C ALA A 410 -1.46 10.82 -9.99
N LEU A 411 -2.07 10.68 -11.17
CA LEU A 411 -3.50 10.50 -11.34
C LEU A 411 -3.99 9.17 -10.76
N GLY A 412 -3.31 8.06 -11.04
CA GLY A 412 -3.70 6.76 -10.50
C GLY A 412 -3.51 6.67 -8.99
N SER A 413 -2.44 7.26 -8.44
CA SER A 413 -2.28 7.39 -6.98
C SER A 413 -3.42 8.19 -6.34
N ALA A 414 -3.87 9.28 -6.97
CA ALA A 414 -5.00 10.07 -6.49
C ALA A 414 -6.30 9.25 -6.46
N ARG A 415 -6.57 8.48 -7.53
CA ARG A 415 -7.76 7.60 -7.61
C ARG A 415 -7.74 6.52 -6.53
N GLY A 416 -6.61 5.86 -6.32
CA GLY A 416 -6.46 4.85 -5.27
C GLY A 416 -6.75 5.43 -3.88
N LEU A 417 -6.25 6.63 -3.59
CA LEU A 417 -6.47 7.29 -2.31
C LEU A 417 -7.91 7.82 -2.14
N ALA A 418 -8.53 8.31 -3.22
CA ALA A 418 -9.94 8.70 -3.21
C ALA A 418 -10.87 7.51 -2.88
N TYR A 419 -10.60 6.35 -3.47
CA TYR A 419 -11.33 5.11 -3.17
C TYR A 419 -11.25 4.76 -1.67
N LEU A 420 -10.06 4.79 -1.07
CA LEU A 420 -9.85 4.51 0.35
C LEU A 420 -10.62 5.46 1.28
N HIS A 421 -10.68 6.75 0.94
CA HIS A 421 -11.31 7.79 1.77
C HIS A 421 -12.83 7.85 1.63
N HIS A 422 -13.36 7.56 0.44
CA HIS A 422 -14.74 7.87 0.09
C HIS A 422 -15.60 6.65 -0.29
N ASP A 423 -15.01 5.62 -0.89
CA ASP A 423 -15.75 4.47 -1.41
C ASP A 423 -15.68 3.24 -0.48
N CYS A 424 -14.68 3.20 0.41
CA CYS A 424 -14.57 2.22 1.50
C CYS A 424 -15.47 2.57 2.70
N SER A 425 -16.13 1.55 3.26
CA SER A 425 -16.91 1.64 4.49
C SER A 425 -16.56 0.47 5.41
N PRO A 426 -15.91 0.69 6.57
CA PRO A 426 -15.51 2.00 7.11
C PRO A 426 -14.42 2.68 6.27
N LYS A 427 -14.35 4.01 6.35
CA LYS A 427 -13.33 4.81 5.65
C LYS A 427 -11.92 4.43 6.11
N ILE A 428 -10.96 4.42 5.19
CA ILE A 428 -9.59 4.00 5.45
C ILE A 428 -8.65 5.17 5.21
N VAL A 429 -7.94 5.59 6.27
CA VAL A 429 -6.83 6.56 6.17
C VAL A 429 -5.54 5.76 5.99
N HIS A 430 -4.76 6.09 4.96
CA HIS A 430 -3.54 5.36 4.60
C HIS A 430 -2.39 5.62 5.60
N ARG A 431 -2.15 6.88 5.99
CA ARG A 431 -1.16 7.34 6.98
C ARG A 431 0.32 7.29 6.58
N ASP A 432 0.66 6.75 5.41
CA ASP A 432 2.07 6.67 4.96
C ASP A 432 2.16 6.75 3.42
N ILE A 433 1.53 7.78 2.85
CA ILE A 433 1.65 8.07 1.41
C ILE A 433 3.04 8.62 1.12
N LYS A 434 3.77 7.97 0.22
CA LYS A 434 5.12 8.32 -0.25
C LYS A 434 5.46 7.55 -1.52
N SER A 435 6.49 7.97 -2.24
CA SER A 435 6.96 7.33 -3.47
C SER A 435 7.31 5.84 -3.31
N SER A 436 7.90 5.44 -2.18
CA SER A 436 8.24 4.02 -1.95
C SER A 436 7.02 3.10 -1.75
N ASN A 437 5.83 3.67 -1.50
CA ASN A 437 4.56 2.94 -1.37
C ASN A 437 3.68 3.09 -2.61
N ILE A 438 4.20 3.69 -3.69
CA ILE A 438 3.59 3.68 -5.02
C ILE A 438 4.34 2.65 -5.85
N LEU A 439 3.77 1.47 -6.02
CA LEU A 439 4.34 0.40 -6.85
C LEU A 439 3.86 0.54 -8.29
N LEU A 440 4.68 0.08 -9.23
CA LEU A 440 4.41 0.20 -10.66
C LEU A 440 4.37 -1.18 -11.31
N ASP A 441 3.37 -1.41 -12.17
CA ASP A 441 3.31 -2.61 -12.98
C ASP A 441 4.09 -2.45 -14.29
N GLU A 442 4.09 -3.50 -15.13
CA GLU A 442 4.82 -3.54 -16.39
C GLU A 442 4.40 -2.43 -17.38
N ASN A 443 3.22 -1.85 -17.21
CA ASN A 443 2.70 -0.75 -18.03
C ASN A 443 2.98 0.63 -17.41
N LEU A 444 3.73 0.70 -16.31
CA LEU A 444 3.94 1.89 -15.48
C LEU A 444 2.63 2.43 -14.89
N GLU A 445 1.64 1.58 -14.66
CA GLU A 445 0.42 1.96 -13.96
C GLU A 445 0.64 1.90 -12.44
N PRO A 446 0.24 2.94 -11.68
CA PRO A 446 0.50 3.03 -10.25
C PRO A 446 -0.48 2.20 -9.43
N ARG A 447 0.04 1.54 -8.40
CA ARG A 447 -0.72 0.87 -7.35
C ARG A 447 -0.22 1.28 -5.98
N VAL A 448 -1.10 1.85 -5.18
CA VAL A 448 -0.79 2.24 -3.80
C VAL A 448 -0.74 0.98 -2.93
N SER A 449 0.39 0.77 -2.25
CA SER A 449 0.62 -0.36 -1.34
C SER A 449 0.55 0.08 0.13
N ASP A 450 0.53 -0.88 1.06
CA ASP A 450 0.64 -0.64 2.51
C ASP A 450 -0.45 0.23 3.16
N PHE A 451 -1.59 0.40 2.49
CA PHE A 451 -2.75 1.08 3.05
C PHE A 451 -3.31 0.33 4.28
N GLY A 452 -3.63 1.06 5.34
CA GLY A 452 -4.22 0.52 6.57
C GLY A 452 -3.28 -0.30 7.46
N LEU A 453 -2.08 -0.69 6.99
CA LEU A 453 -1.10 -1.43 7.80
C LEU A 453 -0.61 -0.63 9.01
N ALA A 454 -0.52 0.70 8.91
CA ALA A 454 -0.15 1.56 10.03
C ALA A 454 -1.15 1.48 11.19
N LYS A 455 -2.44 1.25 10.91
CA LYS A 455 -3.45 1.06 11.95
C LYS A 455 -3.27 -0.29 12.66
N LEU A 456 -2.95 -1.35 11.92
CA LEU A 456 -2.67 -2.69 12.48
C LEU A 456 -1.48 -2.71 13.45
N LEU A 457 -0.55 -1.76 13.33
CA LEU A 457 0.69 -1.70 14.09
C LEU A 457 0.67 -0.72 15.30
N VAL A 458 -0.39 0.06 15.50
CA VAL A 458 -0.52 1.07 16.59
C VAL A 458 -1.54 0.61 17.65
N ASP A 459 -1.31 0.88 18.94
CA ASP A 459 -2.12 0.34 20.08
C ASP A 459 -3.48 1.02 20.16
N GLU A 460 -4.54 0.22 20.40
CA GLU A 460 -5.95 0.66 20.44
C GLU A 460 -6.42 1.11 21.84
N ASP A 461 -5.61 1.06 22.89
CA ASP A 461 -6.06 1.44 24.25
C ASP A 461 -6.26 2.97 24.45
N ALA A 462 -6.25 3.76 23.38
CA ALA A 462 -6.79 5.11 23.41
C ALA A 462 -7.52 5.41 22.10
N HIS A 463 -8.73 5.95 22.20
CA HIS A 463 -9.45 6.62 21.10
C HIS A 463 -8.71 7.88 20.54
N VAL A 464 -7.41 8.00 20.83
CA VAL A 464 -6.44 8.97 20.35
C VAL A 464 -5.18 8.16 19.99
N THR A 465 -4.86 8.03 18.70
CA THR A 465 -3.63 7.37 18.25
C THR A 465 -2.42 8.22 18.66
N THR A 466 -1.86 8.04 19.85
CA THR A 466 -0.74 8.86 20.37
C THR A 466 0.62 8.59 19.72
N VAL A 467 0.67 7.77 18.66
CA VAL A 467 1.90 7.50 17.89
C VAL A 467 1.72 8.03 16.47
N VAL A 468 2.45 9.11 16.16
CA VAL A 468 2.61 9.57 14.77
C VAL A 468 3.36 8.49 14.00
N ALA A 469 2.73 7.92 12.99
CA ALA A 469 3.28 6.92 12.09
C ALA A 469 3.27 7.47 10.66
N GLY A 470 4.40 7.40 9.97
CA GLY A 470 4.56 7.86 8.58
C GLY A 470 5.99 8.34 8.31
N THR A 471 6.26 8.80 7.10
CA THR A 471 7.62 9.08 6.64
C THR A 471 7.98 10.56 6.71
N PHE A 472 9.12 10.87 7.32
CA PHE A 472 9.62 12.23 7.49
C PHE A 472 9.74 12.95 6.14
N GLY A 473 9.19 14.17 6.05
CA GLY A 473 9.07 14.93 4.81
C GLY A 473 7.67 14.91 4.19
N TYR A 474 6.92 13.81 4.35
CA TYR A 474 5.54 13.67 3.87
C TYR A 474 4.50 13.97 4.97
N LEU A 475 4.91 13.90 6.24
CA LEU A 475 4.01 14.10 7.38
C LEU A 475 3.42 15.52 7.42
N ALA A 476 2.09 15.57 7.55
CA ALA A 476 1.35 16.82 7.67
C ALA A 476 1.65 17.53 9.01
N PRO A 477 1.81 18.87 9.03
CA PRO A 477 2.15 19.61 10.25
C PRO A 477 1.16 19.41 11.39
N GLU A 478 -0.14 19.39 11.10
CA GLU A 478 -1.20 19.16 12.10
C GLU A 478 -1.21 17.72 12.59
N TYR A 479 -0.79 16.76 11.77
CA TYR A 479 -0.66 15.37 12.20
C TYR A 479 0.52 15.22 13.16
N LEU A 480 1.65 15.88 12.87
CA LEU A 480 2.80 15.96 13.77
C LEU A 480 2.45 16.59 15.13
N GLN A 481 1.56 17.58 15.14
CA GLN A 481 1.15 18.29 16.36
C GLN A 481 0.06 17.55 17.15
N SER A 482 -0.95 17.01 16.47
CA SER A 482 -2.12 16.42 17.13
C SER A 482 -2.00 14.92 17.38
N GLY A 483 -1.07 14.23 16.72
CA GLY A 483 -1.01 12.77 16.70
C GLY A 483 -2.18 12.10 15.97
N ARG A 484 -3.13 12.87 15.42
CA ARG A 484 -4.34 12.33 14.79
C ARG A 484 -4.22 12.33 13.27
N ALA A 485 -4.10 11.13 12.68
CA ALA A 485 -4.16 10.98 11.24
C ALA A 485 -5.61 11.15 10.76
N THR A 486 -5.79 11.92 9.69
CA THR A 486 -7.07 12.19 9.03
C THR A 486 -6.93 12.04 7.52
N GLU A 487 -8.05 12.02 6.79
CA GLU A 487 -8.03 12.14 5.33
C GLU A 487 -7.21 13.35 4.85
N LYS A 488 -7.26 14.48 5.56
CA LYS A 488 -6.52 15.70 5.21
C LYS A 488 -5.00 15.56 5.42
N SER A 489 -4.57 14.68 6.32
CA SER A 489 -3.14 14.38 6.50
C SER A 489 -2.59 13.52 5.35
N ASP A 490 -3.40 12.62 4.80
CA ASP A 490 -3.07 11.88 3.57
C ASP A 490 -3.04 12.81 2.35
N VAL A 491 -3.97 13.78 2.27
CA VAL A 491 -3.98 14.81 1.20
C VAL A 491 -2.68 15.62 1.21
N TYR A 492 -2.19 16.02 2.38
CA TYR A 492 -0.90 16.71 2.49
C TYR A 492 0.25 15.84 1.98
N SER A 493 0.29 14.58 2.43
CA SER A 493 1.31 13.61 2.01
C SER A 493 1.28 13.38 0.49
N PHE A 494 0.09 13.33 -0.11
CA PHE A 494 -0.11 13.27 -1.55
C PHE A 494 0.40 14.54 -2.26
N GLY A 495 0.18 15.73 -1.69
CA GLY A 495 0.74 16.97 -2.23
C GLY A 495 2.28 16.98 -2.23
N VAL A 496 2.91 16.43 -1.20
CA VAL A 496 4.37 16.22 -1.16
C VAL A 496 4.83 15.22 -2.22
N LEU A 497 4.09 14.12 -2.42
CA LEU A 497 4.34 13.15 -3.49
C LEU A 497 4.27 13.81 -4.88
N LEU A 498 3.30 14.70 -5.12
CA LEU A 498 3.22 15.46 -6.38
C LEU A 498 4.48 16.31 -6.59
N LEU A 499 4.95 17.02 -5.55
CA LEU A 499 6.16 17.82 -5.65
C LEU A 499 7.40 16.96 -5.95
N GLU A 500 7.50 15.78 -5.35
CA GLU A 500 8.56 14.83 -5.64
C GLU A 500 8.51 14.33 -7.09
N ILE A 501 7.32 13.99 -7.60
CA ILE A 501 7.12 13.56 -9.00
C ILE A 501 7.54 14.66 -9.98
N VAL A 502 7.18 15.92 -9.73
CA VAL A 502 7.51 17.05 -10.61
C VAL A 502 8.99 17.39 -10.55
N THR A 503 9.56 17.43 -9.35
CA THR A 503 10.93 17.92 -9.14
C THR A 503 11.99 16.85 -9.33
N GLY A 504 11.60 15.57 -9.25
CA GLY A 504 12.54 14.44 -9.19
C GLY A 504 13.45 14.47 -7.97
N LYS A 505 13.12 15.27 -6.94
CA LYS A 505 13.91 15.42 -5.71
C LYS A 505 13.16 14.82 -4.54
N ARG A 506 13.88 14.09 -3.69
CA ARG A 506 13.35 13.59 -2.42
C ARG A 506 12.86 14.77 -1.56
N PRO A 507 11.78 14.66 -0.77
CA PRO A 507 11.31 15.74 0.09
C PRO A 507 12.31 16.23 1.15
N THR A 508 13.42 15.53 1.32
CA THR A 508 14.55 15.82 2.21
C THR A 508 15.84 16.18 1.47
N ASP A 509 15.74 16.60 0.19
CA ASP A 509 16.89 16.90 -0.64
C ASP A 509 17.79 18.02 -0.05
N PRO A 510 19.13 17.85 -0.06
CA PRO A 510 20.06 18.83 0.48
C PRO A 510 19.95 20.24 -0.12
N ALA A 511 19.41 20.40 -1.34
CA ALA A 511 19.28 21.69 -2.03
C ALA A 511 18.45 22.70 -1.24
N PHE A 512 17.47 22.23 -0.46
CA PHE A 512 16.61 23.09 0.35
C PHE A 512 16.70 22.79 1.85
N VAL A 513 17.05 21.57 2.27
CA VAL A 513 17.24 21.24 3.70
C VAL A 513 18.40 22.05 4.30
N LYS A 514 19.48 22.29 3.54
CA LYS A 514 20.59 23.16 3.99
C LYS A 514 20.16 24.61 4.27
N ARG A 515 19.04 25.05 3.71
CA ARG A 515 18.44 26.38 3.92
C ARG A 515 17.36 26.37 5.01
N GLY A 516 17.17 25.25 5.70
CA GLY A 516 16.12 25.07 6.70
C GLY A 516 14.71 24.95 6.11
N LEU A 517 14.60 24.64 4.82
CA LEU A 517 13.31 24.48 4.13
C LEU A 517 13.05 23.00 3.85
N ASN A 518 11.77 22.61 3.80
CA ASN A 518 11.32 21.37 3.18
C ASN A 518 10.93 21.62 1.71
N VAL A 519 10.54 20.58 0.97
CA VAL A 519 10.17 20.71 -0.45
C VAL A 519 9.02 21.72 -0.67
N VAL A 520 8.06 21.78 0.25
CA VAL A 520 6.93 22.74 0.21
C VAL A 520 7.41 24.18 0.40
N GLY A 521 8.25 24.44 1.41
CA GLY A 521 8.82 25.76 1.66
C GLY A 521 9.77 26.24 0.56
N TRP A 522 10.49 25.30 -0.06
CA TRP A 522 11.31 25.56 -1.24
C TRP A 522 10.47 25.94 -2.45
N MET A 523 9.41 25.17 -2.74
CA MET A 523 8.44 25.48 -3.79
C MET A 523 7.83 26.88 -3.60
N ASN A 524 7.31 27.18 -2.41
CA ASN A 524 6.72 28.49 -2.11
C ASN A 524 7.71 29.66 -2.29
N THR A 525 9.00 29.41 -2.09
CA THR A 525 10.05 30.41 -2.35
C THR A 525 10.24 30.64 -3.85
N LEU A 526 10.26 29.57 -4.66
CA LEU A 526 10.41 29.67 -6.11
C LEU A 526 9.18 30.28 -6.80
N LEU A 527 7.98 29.96 -6.31
CA LEU A 527 6.72 30.58 -6.77
C LEU A 527 6.75 32.10 -6.55
N ARG A 528 7.19 32.55 -5.37
CA ARG A 528 7.31 33.99 -5.04
C ARG A 528 8.37 34.69 -5.89
N GLU A 529 9.44 33.98 -6.26
CA GLU A 529 10.52 34.51 -7.10
C GLU A 529 10.23 34.41 -8.61
N ASN A 530 9.08 33.85 -9.01
CA ASN A 530 8.71 33.57 -10.41
C ASN A 530 9.75 32.70 -11.16
N ARG A 531 10.32 31.71 -10.47
CA ARG A 531 11.36 30.80 -10.98
C ARG A 531 10.86 29.36 -11.12
N LEU A 532 9.69 29.21 -11.74
CA LEU A 532 9.03 27.93 -11.91
C LEU A 532 9.82 26.94 -12.80
N GLU A 533 10.62 27.44 -13.74
CA GLU A 533 11.47 26.61 -14.61
C GLU A 533 12.52 25.80 -13.82
N ASP A 534 12.94 26.30 -12.64
CA ASP A 534 13.92 25.63 -11.78
C ASP A 534 13.33 24.50 -10.93
N VAL A 535 11.99 24.36 -10.94
CA VAL A 535 11.26 23.33 -10.20
C VAL A 535 11.35 21.99 -10.91
N VAL A 536 11.12 21.98 -12.23
CA VAL A 536 10.92 20.75 -12.99
C VAL A 536 12.21 19.94 -13.05
N ASP A 537 12.09 18.62 -12.92
CA ASP A 537 13.21 17.71 -13.07
C ASP A 537 13.88 17.91 -14.43
N LYS A 538 15.17 18.29 -14.42
CA LYS A 538 15.97 18.53 -15.64
C LYS A 538 16.13 17.28 -16.50
N ARG A 539 15.87 16.09 -15.95
CA ARG A 539 15.87 14.81 -16.69
C ARG A 539 14.58 14.62 -17.50
N CYS A 540 13.53 15.40 -17.24
CA CYS A 540 12.23 15.33 -17.90
C CYS A 540 12.09 16.50 -18.89
N THR A 541 12.50 16.31 -20.14
CA THR A 541 12.55 17.39 -21.16
C THR A 541 11.24 17.60 -21.92
N ASP A 542 10.24 16.74 -21.70
CA ASP A 542 8.94 16.73 -22.39
C ASP A 542 7.79 17.36 -21.57
N GLY A 543 8.09 17.92 -20.40
CA GLY A 543 7.10 18.59 -19.55
C GLY A 543 6.69 19.97 -20.09
N ASN A 544 5.40 20.15 -20.41
CA ASN A 544 4.86 21.47 -20.76
C ASN A 544 4.66 22.31 -19.49
N MET A 545 5.08 23.57 -19.54
CA MET A 545 4.98 24.55 -18.46
C MET A 545 3.54 24.73 -17.94
N GLU A 546 2.54 24.74 -18.82
CA GLU A 546 1.12 24.86 -18.42
C GLU A 546 0.67 23.68 -17.54
N THR A 547 1.14 22.46 -17.87
CA THR A 547 0.80 21.25 -17.11
C THR A 547 1.55 21.18 -15.79
N VAL A 548 2.79 21.69 -15.76
CA VAL A 548 3.59 21.84 -14.54
C VAL A 548 2.89 22.81 -13.59
N GLU A 549 2.51 24.00 -14.07
CA GLU A 549 1.85 25.03 -13.26
C GLU A 549 0.61 24.50 -12.55
N VAL A 550 -0.24 23.75 -13.26
CA VAL A 550 -1.44 23.20 -12.65
C VAL A 550 -1.12 22.14 -11.60
N ILE A 551 -0.16 21.23 -11.84
CA ILE A 551 0.25 20.27 -10.80
C ILE A 551 0.79 20.99 -9.56
N LEU A 552 1.54 22.07 -9.76
CA LEU A 552 2.07 22.87 -8.65
C LEU A 552 0.95 23.59 -7.90
N GLU A 553 -0.07 24.09 -8.59
CA GLU A 553 -1.26 24.67 -7.95
C GLU A 553 -1.99 23.62 -7.09
N ILE A 554 -2.16 22.40 -7.62
CA ILE A 554 -2.79 21.29 -6.92
C ILE A 554 -1.97 20.91 -5.70
N ALA A 555 -0.65 20.73 -5.86
CA ALA A 555 0.27 20.42 -4.78
C ALA A 555 0.26 21.51 -3.70
N ALA A 556 0.20 22.79 -4.08
CA ALA A 556 0.09 23.90 -3.14
C ALA A 556 -1.22 23.84 -2.33
N ARG A 557 -2.37 23.60 -2.99
CA ARG A 557 -3.66 23.43 -2.31
C ARG A 557 -3.68 22.19 -1.39
N CYS A 558 -3.05 21.09 -1.80
CA CYS A 558 -2.93 19.88 -0.98
C CYS A 558 -2.04 20.09 0.24
N THR A 559 -1.00 20.93 0.13
CA THR A 559 -0.01 21.17 1.18
C THR A 559 -0.26 22.42 2.02
N ASP A 560 -1.49 22.95 1.99
CA ASP A 560 -1.87 24.11 2.80
C ASP A 560 -1.61 23.85 4.29
N ALA A 561 -1.17 24.87 5.02
CA ALA A 561 -0.90 24.78 6.45
C ALA A 561 -2.18 24.47 7.24
N ASN A 562 -3.33 24.97 6.78
CA ASN A 562 -4.62 24.69 7.38
C ASN A 562 -5.24 23.42 6.76
N PRO A 563 -5.49 22.35 7.53
CA PRO A 563 -6.10 21.13 7.02
C PRO A 563 -7.52 21.34 6.46
N ASP A 564 -8.27 22.33 6.92
CA ASP A 564 -9.63 22.60 6.44
C ASP A 564 -9.66 23.15 5.01
N ASP A 565 -8.65 23.95 4.64
CA ASP A 565 -8.52 24.57 3.32
C ASP A 565 -8.01 23.59 2.24
N ARG A 566 -7.46 22.46 2.67
CA ARG A 566 -7.06 21.38 1.75
C ARG A 566 -8.29 20.74 1.10
N PRO A 567 -8.26 20.43 -0.21
CA PRO A 567 -9.35 19.72 -0.85
C PRO A 567 -9.49 18.29 -0.30
N THR A 568 -10.68 17.70 -0.41
CA THR A 568 -10.82 16.23 -0.23
C THR A 568 -10.28 15.50 -1.46
N MET A 569 -9.93 14.21 -1.32
CA MET A 569 -9.49 13.41 -2.47
C MET A 569 -10.57 13.30 -3.56
N ASN A 570 -11.86 13.32 -3.21
CA ASN A 570 -12.93 13.43 -4.20
C ASN A 570 -13.07 14.82 -4.83
N GLN A 571 -12.79 15.91 -4.11
CA GLN A 571 -12.72 17.24 -4.72
C GLN A 571 -11.49 17.40 -5.62
N LEU A 572 -10.42 16.66 -5.34
CA LEU A 572 -9.30 16.47 -6.26
C LEU A 572 -9.69 15.68 -7.53
N ASN A 573 -10.87 15.04 -7.59
CA ASN A 573 -11.39 14.50 -8.85
C ASN A 573 -11.93 15.61 -9.79
N GLU A 574 -12.29 16.80 -9.31
CA GLU A 574 -12.51 17.96 -10.20
C GLU A 574 -11.19 18.49 -10.76
N VAL A 575 -10.12 18.34 -9.98
CA VAL A 575 -8.74 18.46 -10.46
C VAL A 575 -8.38 17.32 -11.42
N ASN A 576 -8.94 16.10 -11.30
CA ASN A 576 -8.80 15.09 -12.35
C ASN A 576 -9.34 15.62 -13.68
N LYS A 577 -10.45 16.37 -13.71
CA LYS A 577 -10.90 17.01 -14.97
C LYS A 577 -9.86 17.99 -15.52
N GLN A 578 -9.11 18.68 -14.66
CA GLN A 578 -7.97 19.51 -15.07
C GLN A 578 -6.77 18.65 -15.54
N PHE A 579 -6.38 17.59 -14.83
CA PHE A 579 -5.36 16.62 -15.28
C PHE A 579 -5.74 16.00 -16.61
N TYR A 580 -7.00 15.60 -16.82
CA TYR A 580 -7.53 15.10 -18.09
C TYR A 580 -7.49 16.18 -19.17
N LYS A 581 -7.83 17.43 -18.84
CA LYS A 581 -7.72 18.59 -19.74
C LYS A 581 -6.27 18.90 -20.12
N LEU A 582 -5.31 18.70 -19.22
CA LEU A 582 -3.87 18.91 -19.45
C LEU A 582 -3.20 17.74 -20.17
N MET A 583 -3.61 16.51 -19.85
CA MET A 583 -3.26 15.30 -20.60
C MET A 583 -3.88 15.31 -22.01
N SER A 584 -4.96 16.08 -22.22
CA SER A 584 -5.56 16.33 -23.54
C SER A 584 -4.83 17.39 -24.37
N SER A 585 -3.98 18.25 -23.76
CA SER A 585 -3.23 19.29 -24.49
C SER A 585 -1.82 18.87 -24.95
N HIS A 586 -1.20 17.84 -24.37
CA HIS A 586 0.21 17.49 -24.66
C HIS A 586 0.59 15.99 -24.78
N ASN A 587 -0.23 15.15 -25.43
CA ASN A 587 0.30 14.03 -26.24
C ASN A 587 -0.80 13.33 -27.05
N LEU A 588 -0.90 13.73 -28.32
CA LEU A 588 -1.65 13.03 -29.37
C LEU A 588 -0.95 11.71 -29.72
N THR A 589 -1.40 10.60 -29.12
CA THR A 589 -1.67 9.31 -29.82
C THR A 589 -2.18 8.23 -28.86
N ASN A 590 -1.64 8.11 -27.65
CA ASN A 590 -1.95 6.97 -26.76
C ASN A 590 -2.93 7.26 -25.60
N ILE A 591 -3.31 8.53 -25.35
CA ILE A 591 -4.39 8.90 -24.41
C ILE A 591 -5.70 9.22 -25.13
N ARG A 592 -5.63 9.48 -26.45
CA ARG A 592 -6.82 9.64 -27.31
C ARG A 592 -7.71 8.40 -27.21
N THR A 593 -7.14 7.23 -27.03
CA THR A 593 -7.83 5.93 -26.85
C THR A 593 -8.56 5.78 -25.51
N SER A 594 -8.11 6.39 -24.40
CA SER A 594 -8.79 6.25 -23.10
C SER A 594 -9.84 7.32 -22.79
N ILE A 595 -9.71 8.54 -23.34
CA ILE A 595 -10.69 9.64 -23.14
C ILE A 595 -11.68 9.72 -24.31
N ASN A 596 -11.19 9.57 -25.54
CA ASN A 596 -12.04 9.48 -26.72
C ASN A 596 -12.08 8.04 -27.21
N LYS A 597 -12.71 7.17 -26.41
CA LYS A 597 -12.87 5.75 -26.74
C LYS A 597 -13.48 5.51 -28.13
N LEU A 598 -14.23 6.51 -28.63
CA LEU A 598 -14.86 6.50 -29.95
C LEU A 598 -14.29 7.59 -30.88
N HIS A 599 -13.04 8.00 -30.69
CA HIS A 599 -12.44 9.05 -31.51
C HIS A 599 -12.57 8.76 -33.01
N ASP A 600 -13.09 9.74 -33.75
CA ASP A 600 -13.34 9.67 -35.19
C ASP A 600 -14.39 8.62 -35.65
N LYS A 601 -14.98 7.85 -34.73
CA LYS A 601 -15.96 6.81 -35.03
C LYS A 601 -17.34 7.41 -35.32
N VAL A 602 -18.06 6.78 -36.25
CA VAL A 602 -19.47 7.05 -36.57
C VAL A 602 -20.33 5.94 -36.00
N ALA A 603 -21.33 6.31 -35.19
CA ALA A 603 -22.21 5.36 -34.52
C ALA A 603 -23.68 5.59 -34.89
N ILE A 604 -24.41 4.50 -35.10
CA ILE A 604 -25.89 4.50 -35.16
C ILE A 604 -26.42 3.84 -33.90
N ILE A 605 -27.45 4.43 -33.29
CA ILE A 605 -28.15 3.88 -32.13
C ILE A 605 -29.65 3.80 -32.46
N THR A 606 -30.17 2.58 -32.60
CA THR A 606 -31.62 2.36 -32.76
C THR A 606 -32.31 2.32 -31.40
N GLY A 607 -33.53 2.84 -31.30
CA GLY A 607 -34.17 3.06 -29.99
C GLY A 607 -33.41 4.10 -29.17
N GLY A 608 -32.82 5.09 -29.85
CA GLY A 608 -31.87 6.04 -29.29
C GLY A 608 -32.51 7.23 -28.57
N ALA A 609 -33.82 7.45 -28.69
CA ALA A 609 -34.46 8.67 -28.18
C ALA A 609 -34.82 8.64 -26.68
N SER A 610 -34.63 7.49 -26.00
CA SER A 610 -34.93 7.39 -24.56
C SER A 610 -34.20 6.25 -23.86
N GLY A 611 -34.12 6.31 -22.53
CA GLY A 611 -33.66 5.21 -21.69
C GLY A 611 -32.18 4.85 -21.91
N ILE A 612 -31.90 3.58 -22.20
CA ILE A 612 -30.53 3.10 -22.45
C ILE A 612 -29.95 3.71 -23.74
N GLY A 613 -30.76 3.87 -24.78
CA GLY A 613 -30.31 4.43 -26.06
C GLY A 613 -29.90 5.90 -25.94
N GLU A 614 -30.71 6.70 -25.24
CA GLU A 614 -30.42 8.11 -24.96
C GLU A 614 -29.14 8.28 -24.14
N ALA A 615 -29.01 7.50 -23.05
CA ALA A 615 -27.81 7.51 -22.21
C ALA A 615 -26.56 7.11 -23.01
N THR A 616 -26.69 6.16 -23.93
CA THR A 616 -25.58 5.72 -24.80
C THR A 616 -25.21 6.79 -25.82
N ALA A 617 -26.19 7.48 -26.42
CA ALA A 617 -25.94 8.54 -27.39
C ALA A 617 -25.16 9.71 -26.77
N LEU A 618 -25.58 10.16 -25.58
CA LEU A 618 -24.86 11.18 -24.82
C LEU A 618 -23.44 10.71 -24.48
N LEU A 619 -23.31 9.47 -23.96
CA LEU A 619 -22.01 8.92 -23.58
C LEU A 619 -21.06 8.76 -24.77
N PHE A 620 -21.56 8.37 -25.95
CA PHE A 620 -20.76 8.24 -27.16
C PHE A 620 -20.24 9.60 -27.63
N ALA A 621 -21.09 10.64 -27.59
CA ALA A 621 -20.68 12.01 -27.89
C ALA A 621 -19.64 12.54 -26.88
N GLU A 622 -19.83 12.27 -25.58
CA GLU A 622 -18.87 12.61 -24.52
C GLU A 622 -17.50 11.94 -24.73
N HIS A 623 -17.47 10.74 -25.35
CA HIS A 623 -16.25 9.98 -25.64
C HIS A 623 -15.74 10.18 -27.08
N GLY A 624 -16.06 11.33 -27.67
CA GLY A 624 -15.40 11.83 -28.87
C GLY A 624 -15.81 11.15 -30.18
N ALA A 625 -16.99 10.52 -30.22
CA ALA A 625 -17.59 10.07 -31.48
C ALA A 625 -17.69 11.24 -32.47
N ARG A 626 -17.28 11.00 -33.72
CA ARG A 626 -17.35 12.02 -34.79
C ARG A 626 -18.79 12.39 -35.09
N ALA A 627 -19.65 11.38 -35.13
CA ALA A 627 -21.07 11.51 -35.35
C ALA A 627 -21.85 10.40 -34.62
N VAL A 628 -22.95 10.80 -33.97
CA VAL A 628 -23.92 9.88 -33.35
C VAL A 628 -25.28 10.05 -34.05
N VAL A 629 -25.69 9.03 -34.80
CA VAL A 629 -27.00 8.98 -35.48
C VAL A 629 -28.02 8.34 -34.55
N ILE A 630 -29.00 9.13 -34.13
CA ILE A 630 -30.10 8.71 -33.27
C ILE A 630 -31.25 8.24 -34.16
N ALA A 631 -31.55 6.95 -34.13
CA ALA A 631 -32.64 6.36 -34.89
C ALA A 631 -33.76 5.89 -33.96
N ASP A 632 -34.95 6.45 -34.11
CA ASP A 632 -36.11 6.14 -33.28
C ASP A 632 -37.41 6.52 -34.01
N VAL A 633 -38.55 6.03 -33.53
CA VAL A 633 -39.88 6.46 -34.00
C VAL A 633 -40.42 7.66 -33.21
N GLN A 634 -39.77 8.03 -32.10
CA GLN A 634 -40.13 9.18 -31.26
C GLN A 634 -39.48 10.48 -31.76
N ASP A 635 -40.05 11.08 -32.81
CA ASP A 635 -39.50 12.25 -33.51
C ASP A 635 -39.10 13.41 -32.58
N GLU A 636 -40.03 13.87 -31.74
CA GLU A 636 -39.79 15.04 -30.87
C GLU A 636 -38.65 14.80 -29.87
N LYS A 637 -38.58 13.60 -29.27
CA LYS A 637 -37.53 13.27 -28.31
C LYS A 637 -36.18 13.09 -28.99
N GLY A 638 -36.17 12.42 -30.14
CA GLY A 638 -34.96 12.19 -30.92
C GLY A 638 -34.33 13.49 -31.42
N GLN A 639 -35.14 14.40 -31.95
CA GLN A 639 -34.69 15.74 -32.38
C GLN A 639 -34.13 16.54 -31.21
N LYS A 640 -34.85 16.58 -30.08
CA LYS A 640 -34.38 17.29 -28.87
C LYS A 640 -33.05 16.72 -28.35
N LEU A 641 -32.87 15.40 -28.40
CA LEU A 641 -31.62 14.77 -27.99
C LEU A 641 -30.47 15.14 -28.93
N ALA A 642 -30.71 15.13 -30.24
CA ALA A 642 -29.71 15.58 -31.22
C ALA A 642 -29.31 17.05 -31.01
N GLU A 643 -30.28 17.93 -30.74
CA GLU A 643 -30.01 19.33 -30.39
C GLU A 643 -29.17 19.46 -29.12
N THR A 644 -29.43 18.60 -28.12
CA THR A 644 -28.70 18.57 -26.85
C THR A 644 -27.24 18.14 -27.02
N ILE A 645 -26.99 17.14 -27.86
CA ILE A 645 -25.62 16.70 -28.20
C ILE A 645 -24.92 17.75 -29.10
N GLY A 646 -25.69 18.42 -29.94
CA GLY A 646 -25.23 19.41 -30.91
C GLY A 646 -25.35 18.88 -32.34
N ASN A 647 -25.98 19.68 -33.20
CA ASN A 647 -26.31 19.32 -34.59
C ASN A 647 -25.09 19.06 -35.50
N LEU A 648 -23.89 19.45 -35.06
CA LEU A 648 -22.62 19.16 -35.77
C LEU A 648 -22.09 17.75 -35.48
N HIS A 649 -22.48 17.16 -34.34
CA HIS A 649 -21.96 15.88 -33.83
C HIS A 649 -23.03 14.80 -33.72
N SER A 650 -24.30 15.13 -33.99
CA SER A 650 -25.39 14.17 -33.98
C SER A 650 -26.44 14.50 -35.03
N THR A 651 -27.20 13.48 -35.42
CA THR A 651 -28.33 13.64 -36.35
C THR A 651 -29.43 12.68 -35.95
N TYR A 652 -30.65 13.19 -35.91
CA TYR A 652 -31.83 12.35 -35.72
C TYR A 652 -32.39 11.90 -37.07
N ILE A 653 -32.72 10.62 -37.18
CA ILE A 653 -33.38 10.02 -38.34
C ILE A 653 -34.57 9.20 -37.85
N HIS A 654 -35.76 9.50 -38.36
CA HIS A 654 -36.93 8.65 -38.11
C HIS A 654 -36.68 7.26 -38.69
N CYS A 655 -36.81 6.22 -37.86
CA CYS A 655 -36.62 4.85 -38.32
C CYS A 655 -37.49 3.89 -37.50
N ASP A 656 -38.48 3.29 -38.16
CA ASP A 656 -39.14 2.09 -37.68
C ASP A 656 -38.30 0.86 -38.04
N VAL A 657 -37.71 0.23 -37.03
CA VAL A 657 -36.85 -0.95 -37.24
C VAL A 657 -37.59 -2.16 -37.81
N THR A 658 -38.93 -2.16 -37.79
CA THR A 658 -39.73 -3.23 -38.42
C THR A 658 -39.85 -3.08 -39.94
N ASP A 659 -39.54 -1.90 -40.49
CA ASP A 659 -39.45 -1.64 -41.92
C ASP A 659 -38.00 -1.74 -42.39
N GLU A 660 -37.66 -2.86 -43.05
CA GLU A 660 -36.30 -3.09 -43.55
C GLU A 660 -35.81 -1.98 -44.50
N ASN A 661 -36.70 -1.32 -45.26
CA ASN A 661 -36.29 -0.24 -46.16
C ASN A 661 -35.85 1.00 -45.39
N GLN A 662 -36.51 1.30 -44.27
CA GLN A 662 -36.09 2.40 -43.41
C GLN A 662 -34.74 2.11 -42.75
N VAL A 663 -34.54 0.89 -42.25
CA VAL A 663 -33.24 0.48 -41.68
C VAL A 663 -32.12 0.54 -42.72
N LYS A 664 -32.40 0.10 -43.96
CA LYS A 664 -31.47 0.22 -45.07
C LYS A 664 -31.15 1.69 -45.37
N SER A 665 -32.17 2.52 -45.52
CA SER A 665 -32.02 3.96 -45.78
C SER A 665 -31.26 4.68 -44.66
N LEU A 666 -31.48 4.30 -43.41
CA LEU A 666 -30.76 4.80 -42.24
C LEU A 666 -29.24 4.56 -42.36
N VAL A 667 -28.84 3.33 -42.69
CA VAL A 667 -27.43 2.97 -42.85
C VAL A 667 -26.83 3.66 -44.09
N GLU A 668 -27.51 3.62 -45.23
CA GLU A 668 -27.06 4.27 -46.47
C GLU A 668 -26.88 5.78 -46.29
N SER A 669 -27.86 6.46 -45.69
CA SER A 669 -27.78 7.89 -45.40
C SER A 669 -26.66 8.22 -44.41
N THR A 670 -26.40 7.36 -43.43
CA THR A 670 -25.28 7.55 -42.49
C THR A 670 -23.93 7.47 -43.20
N VAL A 671 -23.75 6.47 -44.07
CA VAL A 671 -22.53 6.33 -44.87
C VAL A 671 -22.39 7.46 -45.88
N GLU A 672 -23.48 7.93 -46.49
CA GLU A 672 -23.47 9.09 -47.39
C GLU A 672 -23.05 10.38 -46.66
N LEU A 673 -23.59 10.62 -45.45
CA LEU A 673 -23.31 11.82 -44.66
C LEU A 673 -21.91 11.83 -44.04
N TYR A 674 -21.44 10.70 -43.53
CA TYR A 674 -20.21 10.64 -42.73
C TYR A 674 -19.09 9.81 -43.35
N GLY A 675 -19.34 9.14 -44.47
CA GLY A 675 -18.39 8.38 -45.27
C GLY A 675 -18.22 6.92 -44.85
N HIS A 676 -18.55 6.55 -43.62
CA HIS A 676 -18.48 5.18 -43.11
C HIS A 676 -19.34 5.00 -41.86
N LEU A 677 -19.47 3.75 -41.41
CA LEU A 677 -20.11 3.36 -40.17
C LEU A 677 -19.17 2.44 -39.37
N ASP A 678 -18.88 2.79 -38.11
CA ASP A 678 -18.01 1.98 -37.24
C ASP A 678 -18.79 1.19 -36.20
N VAL A 679 -19.86 1.77 -35.65
CA VAL A 679 -20.59 1.20 -34.52
C VAL A 679 -22.09 1.16 -34.82
N MET A 680 -22.72 0.01 -34.63
CA MET A 680 -24.17 -0.15 -34.67
C MET A 680 -24.66 -0.68 -33.32
N PHE A 681 -25.40 0.13 -32.57
CA PHE A 681 -26.05 -0.30 -31.34
C PHE A 681 -27.54 -0.55 -31.57
N CYS A 682 -27.91 -1.82 -31.60
CA CYS A 682 -29.27 -2.31 -31.78
C CYS A 682 -30.01 -2.36 -30.43
N ASN A 683 -30.57 -1.23 -30.00
CA ASN A 683 -31.26 -1.10 -28.72
C ASN A 683 -32.79 -0.96 -28.84
N ALA A 684 -33.33 -0.70 -30.03
CA ALA A 684 -34.76 -0.66 -30.27
C ALA A 684 -35.43 -1.94 -29.75
N GLY A 685 -36.48 -1.77 -28.95
CA GLY A 685 -37.15 -2.88 -28.31
C GLY A 685 -38.54 -2.53 -27.82
N THR A 686 -39.35 -3.56 -27.67
CA THR A 686 -40.69 -3.51 -27.08
C THR A 686 -40.85 -4.67 -26.09
N ALA A 687 -41.83 -4.55 -25.21
CA ALA A 687 -42.21 -5.59 -24.26
C ALA A 687 -43.71 -5.84 -24.33
N SER A 688 -44.10 -7.08 -24.07
CA SER A 688 -45.49 -7.48 -23.83
C SER A 688 -45.88 -7.17 -22.39
N THR A 689 -47.18 -7.27 -22.09
CA THR A 689 -47.65 -7.14 -20.71
C THR A 689 -47.10 -8.27 -19.84
N CYS A 690 -46.75 -7.98 -18.58
CA CYS A 690 -46.18 -8.92 -17.59
C CYS A 690 -47.14 -10.05 -17.13
N THR A 691 -48.06 -10.50 -17.99
CA THR A 691 -49.12 -11.45 -17.69
C THR A 691 -49.16 -12.66 -18.62
N GLN A 692 -48.43 -12.64 -19.74
CA GLN A 692 -48.45 -13.75 -20.69
C GLN A 692 -47.61 -14.93 -20.18
N THR A 693 -48.24 -16.11 -20.15
CA THR A 693 -47.60 -17.39 -19.84
C THR A 693 -47.48 -18.24 -21.11
N VAL A 694 -46.81 -19.40 -21.03
CA VAL A 694 -46.80 -20.37 -22.14
C VAL A 694 -48.22 -20.88 -22.47
N LEU A 695 -49.13 -20.88 -21.49
CA LEU A 695 -50.50 -21.39 -21.68
C LEU A 695 -51.41 -20.36 -22.36
N ASP A 696 -51.13 -19.06 -22.19
CA ASP A 696 -51.95 -17.94 -22.65
C ASP A 696 -51.25 -17.11 -23.75
N PHE A 697 -50.54 -17.82 -24.62
CA PHE A 697 -49.66 -17.22 -25.62
C PHE A 697 -50.45 -16.54 -26.75
N ASP A 698 -50.40 -15.21 -26.82
CA ASP A 698 -50.97 -14.46 -27.95
C ASP A 698 -49.95 -14.42 -29.09
N ILE A 699 -50.19 -15.22 -30.12
CA ILE A 699 -49.32 -15.34 -31.30
C ILE A 699 -49.17 -14.00 -32.02
N ALA A 700 -50.23 -13.19 -32.11
CA ALA A 700 -50.16 -11.91 -32.81
C ALA A 700 -49.34 -10.88 -32.02
N ALA A 701 -49.44 -10.88 -30.68
CA ALA A 701 -48.59 -10.06 -29.83
C ALA A 701 -47.13 -10.51 -29.87
N TYR A 702 -46.90 -11.83 -29.84
CA TYR A 702 -45.60 -12.45 -29.99
C TYR A 702 -44.93 -12.07 -31.31
N GLU A 703 -45.63 -12.17 -32.44
CA GLU A 703 -45.11 -11.83 -33.76
C GLU A 703 -44.71 -10.35 -33.85
N LYS A 704 -45.53 -9.45 -33.30
CA LYS A 704 -45.20 -8.02 -33.21
C LYS A 704 -43.96 -7.76 -32.36
N LEU A 705 -43.87 -8.42 -31.20
CA LEU A 705 -42.72 -8.31 -30.31
C LEU A 705 -41.45 -8.83 -30.99
N PHE A 706 -41.52 -9.97 -31.68
CA PHE A 706 -40.40 -10.54 -32.44
C PHE A 706 -40.01 -9.68 -33.64
N ALA A 707 -40.97 -9.08 -34.34
CA ALA A 707 -40.70 -8.18 -35.46
C ALA A 707 -39.81 -7.01 -35.02
N VAL A 708 -40.09 -6.41 -33.86
CA VAL A 708 -39.26 -5.33 -33.29
C VAL A 708 -37.96 -5.89 -32.69
N ASN A 709 -38.06 -6.80 -31.72
CA ASN A 709 -36.92 -7.21 -30.89
C ASN A 709 -35.90 -8.09 -31.63
N VAL A 710 -36.33 -8.86 -32.62
CA VAL A 710 -35.47 -9.82 -33.35
C VAL A 710 -35.35 -9.41 -34.81
N GLY A 711 -36.48 -9.16 -35.49
CA GLY A 711 -36.51 -8.72 -36.89
C GLY A 711 -35.75 -7.42 -37.10
N GLY A 712 -36.03 -6.40 -36.29
CA GLY A 712 -35.35 -5.11 -36.36
C GLY A 712 -33.85 -5.19 -36.08
N VAL A 713 -33.43 -6.03 -35.14
CA VAL A 713 -32.00 -6.27 -34.87
C VAL A 713 -31.34 -7.03 -36.02
N ALA A 714 -32.02 -8.02 -36.62
CA ALA A 714 -31.50 -8.76 -37.76
C ALA A 714 -31.35 -7.87 -39.01
N ALA A 715 -32.33 -7.01 -39.30
CA ALA A 715 -32.25 -6.03 -40.38
C ALA A 715 -31.12 -5.02 -40.14
N SER A 716 -31.02 -4.51 -38.91
CA SER A 716 -29.96 -3.57 -38.49
C SER A 716 -28.57 -4.17 -38.66
N LEU A 717 -28.37 -5.39 -38.14
CA LEU A 717 -27.11 -6.12 -38.26
C LEU A 717 -26.77 -6.38 -39.73
N LYS A 718 -27.73 -6.86 -40.53
CA LYS A 718 -27.53 -7.16 -41.95
C LYS A 718 -27.01 -5.94 -42.73
N HIS A 719 -27.68 -4.80 -42.61
CA HIS A 719 -27.32 -3.61 -43.39
C HIS A 719 -26.08 -2.92 -42.85
N ALA A 720 -25.91 -2.84 -41.52
CA ALA A 720 -24.69 -2.31 -40.92
C ALA A 720 -23.45 -3.15 -41.28
N ALA A 721 -23.54 -4.48 -41.16
CA ALA A 721 -22.46 -5.39 -41.53
C ALA A 721 -22.12 -5.27 -43.01
N ARG A 722 -23.13 -5.19 -43.88
CA ARG A 722 -22.92 -4.99 -45.32
C ARG A 722 -22.16 -3.69 -45.60
N ALA A 723 -22.57 -2.58 -45.00
CA ALA A 723 -21.90 -1.30 -45.17
C ALA A 723 -20.45 -1.31 -44.64
N MET A 724 -20.20 -1.95 -43.50
CA MET A 724 -18.86 -2.13 -42.94
C MET A 724 -17.97 -3.00 -43.85
N VAL A 725 -18.49 -4.12 -44.36
CA VAL A 725 -17.76 -5.01 -45.27
C VAL A 725 -17.44 -4.32 -46.61
N GLU A 726 -18.45 -3.72 -47.24
CA GLU A 726 -18.28 -3.01 -48.53
C GLU A 726 -17.34 -1.79 -48.39
N GLY A 727 -17.37 -1.12 -47.23
CA GLY A 727 -16.48 -0.01 -46.91
C GLY A 727 -15.08 -0.41 -46.41
N GLY A 728 -14.82 -1.70 -46.16
CA GLY A 728 -13.56 -2.17 -45.57
C GLY A 728 -13.32 -1.69 -44.13
N VAL A 729 -14.39 -1.41 -43.37
CA VAL A 729 -14.36 -0.86 -42.02
C VAL A 729 -14.40 -1.97 -40.99
N LYS A 730 -13.43 -1.98 -40.08
CA LYS A 730 -13.49 -2.80 -38.86
C LYS A 730 -14.42 -2.11 -37.86
N GLY A 731 -15.45 -2.81 -37.40
CA GLY A 731 -16.52 -2.20 -36.62
C GLY A 731 -17.06 -3.08 -35.49
N SER A 732 -18.02 -2.54 -34.74
CA SER A 732 -18.69 -3.23 -33.65
C SER A 732 -20.21 -3.13 -33.78
N ILE A 733 -20.89 -4.27 -33.73
CA ILE A 733 -22.35 -4.39 -33.69
C ILE A 733 -22.74 -4.94 -32.32
N ILE A 734 -23.59 -4.19 -31.61
CA ILE A 734 -23.95 -4.50 -30.23
C ILE A 734 -25.47 -4.65 -30.14
N CYS A 735 -25.96 -5.72 -29.52
CA CYS A 735 -27.39 -6.00 -29.41
C CYS A 735 -27.86 -6.06 -27.94
N THR A 736 -29.00 -5.43 -27.63
CA THR A 736 -29.57 -5.46 -26.27
C THR A 736 -30.42 -6.71 -26.04
N ALA A 737 -29.83 -7.70 -25.34
CA ALA A 737 -30.47 -8.99 -25.06
C ALA A 737 -31.22 -9.06 -23.72
N SER A 738 -30.92 -8.22 -22.70
CA SER A 738 -31.51 -8.30 -21.34
C SER A 738 -31.16 -9.56 -20.53
N ILE A 739 -31.26 -9.48 -19.19
CA ILE A 739 -31.09 -10.60 -18.27
C ILE A 739 -32.15 -11.68 -18.45
N ALA A 740 -33.32 -11.33 -19.01
CA ALA A 740 -34.40 -12.27 -19.32
C ALA A 740 -33.95 -13.41 -20.24
N ALA A 741 -32.93 -13.17 -21.09
CA ALA A 741 -32.32 -14.21 -21.92
C ALA A 741 -31.61 -15.32 -21.11
N ARG A 742 -31.29 -15.06 -19.84
CA ARG A 742 -30.59 -16.00 -18.94
C ARG A 742 -31.50 -16.57 -17.87
N THR A 743 -32.33 -15.73 -17.26
CA THR A 743 -33.20 -16.14 -16.13
C THR A 743 -34.49 -16.80 -16.60
N GLY A 744 -34.95 -16.49 -17.82
CA GLY A 744 -36.34 -16.72 -18.19
C GLY A 744 -37.29 -15.85 -17.37
N GLY A 745 -38.57 -16.23 -17.36
CA GLY A 745 -39.62 -15.65 -16.54
C GLY A 745 -40.82 -16.59 -16.45
N ASP A 746 -41.51 -16.60 -15.31
CA ASP A 746 -42.82 -17.27 -15.14
C ASP A 746 -43.96 -16.46 -15.80
N ARG A 747 -43.69 -15.18 -16.08
CA ARG A 747 -44.51 -14.23 -16.84
C ARG A 747 -43.64 -13.52 -17.88
N ALA A 748 -44.24 -13.08 -19.00
CA ALA A 748 -43.55 -12.49 -20.16
C ALA A 748 -42.62 -13.46 -20.91
N THR A 749 -43.10 -14.69 -21.14
CA THR A 749 -42.37 -15.75 -21.85
C THR A 749 -41.90 -15.33 -23.25
N ASP A 750 -42.78 -14.65 -24.00
CA ASP A 750 -42.50 -14.13 -25.35
C ASP A 750 -41.32 -13.14 -25.36
N TYR A 751 -41.26 -12.24 -24.38
CA TYR A 751 -40.14 -11.33 -24.21
C TYR A 751 -38.84 -12.11 -23.96
N ALA A 752 -38.83 -13.04 -22.99
CA ALA A 752 -37.65 -13.86 -22.70
C ALA A 752 -37.18 -14.66 -23.92
N MET A 753 -38.10 -15.25 -24.70
CA MET A 753 -37.75 -15.96 -25.94
C MET A 753 -37.13 -15.05 -27.00
N SER A 754 -37.67 -13.84 -27.19
CA SER A 754 -37.09 -12.86 -28.14
C SER A 754 -35.65 -12.51 -27.77
N LYS A 755 -35.38 -12.42 -26.47
CA LYS A 755 -34.10 -12.08 -25.89
C LYS A 755 -33.09 -13.23 -25.99
N CYS A 756 -33.52 -14.47 -25.80
CA CYS A 756 -32.71 -15.67 -26.11
C CYS A 756 -32.34 -15.75 -27.59
N ALA A 757 -33.27 -15.40 -28.50
CA ALA A 757 -33.01 -15.42 -29.94
C ALA A 757 -31.87 -14.46 -30.34
N LEU A 758 -31.76 -13.30 -29.69
CA LEU A 758 -30.68 -12.35 -29.92
C LEU A 758 -29.30 -12.91 -29.58
N LEU A 759 -29.16 -13.71 -28.51
CA LEU A 759 -27.90 -14.37 -28.18
C LEU A 759 -27.47 -15.36 -29.28
N GLY A 760 -28.43 -16.09 -29.86
CA GLY A 760 -28.18 -17.00 -30.97
C GLY A 760 -27.78 -16.26 -32.26
N LEU A 761 -28.47 -15.16 -32.56
CA LEU A 761 -28.16 -14.30 -33.70
C LEU A 761 -26.74 -13.72 -33.61
N ALA A 762 -26.39 -13.12 -32.47
CA ALA A 762 -25.08 -12.50 -32.26
C ALA A 762 -23.93 -13.52 -32.36
N ARG A 763 -24.07 -14.70 -31.73
CA ARG A 763 -23.08 -15.79 -31.83
C ARG A 763 -22.90 -16.31 -33.25
N SER A 764 -23.98 -16.38 -34.02
CA SER A 764 -23.91 -16.85 -35.42
C SER A 764 -23.25 -15.81 -36.32
N ALA A 765 -23.60 -14.54 -36.13
CA ALA A 765 -23.04 -13.43 -36.89
C ALA A 765 -21.56 -13.19 -36.57
N SER A 766 -21.13 -13.32 -35.30
CA SER A 766 -19.73 -13.13 -34.91
C SER A 766 -18.77 -14.08 -35.62
N MET A 767 -19.21 -15.32 -35.87
CA MET A 767 -18.41 -16.32 -36.59
C MET A 767 -18.20 -15.94 -38.06
N GLN A 768 -19.21 -15.35 -38.71
CA GLN A 768 -19.16 -14.97 -40.13
C GLN A 768 -18.45 -13.63 -40.32
N LEU A 769 -18.70 -12.67 -39.43
CA LEU A 769 -18.23 -11.30 -39.58
C LEU A 769 -16.82 -11.08 -38.99
N GLY A 770 -16.35 -12.00 -38.15
CA GLY A 770 -15.00 -11.96 -37.58
C GLY A 770 -13.89 -11.95 -38.64
N GLU A 771 -14.06 -12.65 -39.77
CA GLU A 771 -13.07 -12.64 -40.88
C GLU A 771 -12.91 -11.25 -41.53
N HIS A 772 -13.93 -10.40 -41.40
CA HIS A 772 -13.95 -9.02 -41.88
C HIS A 772 -13.54 -8.01 -40.80
N GLY A 773 -13.14 -8.48 -39.61
CA GLY A 773 -12.79 -7.61 -38.48
C GLY A 773 -13.98 -6.89 -37.85
N ILE A 774 -15.20 -7.42 -38.03
CA ILE A 774 -16.43 -6.88 -37.42
C ILE A 774 -16.80 -7.73 -36.22
N ARG A 775 -16.94 -7.08 -35.06
CA ARG A 775 -17.27 -7.71 -33.79
C ARG A 775 -18.77 -7.66 -33.57
N VAL A 776 -19.37 -8.76 -33.12
CA VAL A 776 -20.80 -8.81 -32.81
C VAL A 776 -20.99 -9.30 -31.39
N ASN A 777 -21.56 -8.48 -30.52
CA ASN A 777 -21.70 -8.79 -29.10
C ASN A 777 -23.11 -8.46 -28.58
N CYS A 778 -23.48 -9.07 -27.47
CA CYS A 778 -24.70 -8.73 -26.73
C CYS A 778 -24.37 -8.02 -25.41
N VAL A 779 -25.26 -7.11 -25.01
CA VAL A 779 -25.35 -6.60 -23.64
C VAL A 779 -26.67 -7.09 -23.02
N SER A 780 -26.59 -7.70 -21.85
CA SER A 780 -27.73 -8.24 -21.11
C SER A 780 -27.95 -7.42 -19.82
N PRO A 781 -28.68 -6.29 -19.88
CA PRO A 781 -29.03 -5.53 -18.69
C PRO A 781 -30.06 -6.24 -17.81
N GLY A 782 -29.88 -6.16 -16.48
CA GLY A 782 -30.95 -6.46 -15.51
C GLY A 782 -32.06 -5.39 -15.49
N PRO A 783 -32.97 -5.43 -14.50
CA PRO A 783 -34.11 -4.49 -14.44
C PRO A 783 -33.73 -3.02 -14.18
N VAL A 784 -33.58 -2.23 -15.25
CA VAL A 784 -33.31 -0.79 -15.13
C VAL A 784 -34.58 0.02 -15.38
N ALA A 785 -34.83 1.02 -14.53
CA ALA A 785 -35.91 1.98 -14.72
C ALA A 785 -35.79 2.67 -16.09
N THR A 786 -36.64 2.27 -17.02
CA THR A 786 -36.75 2.78 -18.39
C THR A 786 -38.22 2.95 -18.73
N PRO A 787 -38.59 3.84 -19.69
CA PRO A 787 -39.98 3.97 -20.11
C PRO A 787 -40.60 2.63 -20.53
N LEU A 788 -39.81 1.74 -21.14
CA LEU A 788 -40.25 0.39 -21.52
C LEU A 788 -40.59 -0.46 -20.29
N LEU A 789 -39.72 -0.50 -19.27
CA LEU A 789 -39.96 -1.27 -18.04
C LEU A 789 -41.15 -0.70 -17.24
N SER A 790 -41.22 0.63 -17.13
CA SER A 790 -42.33 1.33 -16.47
C SER A 790 -43.67 1.01 -17.15
N ASN A 791 -43.72 1.04 -18.48
CA ASN A 791 -44.91 0.64 -19.25
C ASN A 791 -45.24 -0.85 -19.09
N MET A 792 -44.23 -1.72 -19.13
CA MET A 792 -44.39 -3.18 -18.97
C MET A 792 -44.99 -3.56 -17.61
N MET A 793 -44.61 -2.83 -16.56
CA MET A 793 -45.07 -3.06 -15.19
C MET A 793 -46.32 -2.25 -14.80
N GLY A 794 -46.71 -1.26 -15.61
CA GLY A 794 -47.85 -0.38 -15.33
C GLY A 794 -47.64 0.50 -14.09
N MET A 795 -46.41 0.91 -13.81
CA MET A 795 -46.03 1.70 -12.63
C MET A 795 -45.12 2.87 -12.99
N GLY A 796 -45.00 3.88 -12.12
CA GLY A 796 -44.11 5.02 -12.34
C GLY A 796 -42.62 4.63 -12.37
N MET A 797 -41.77 5.45 -12.98
CA MET A 797 -40.32 5.20 -13.07
C MET A 797 -39.66 5.03 -11.69
N ASP A 798 -39.99 5.90 -10.73
CA ASP A 798 -39.48 5.80 -9.35
C ASP A 798 -39.99 4.56 -8.62
N GLU A 799 -41.21 4.12 -8.93
CA GLU A 799 -41.79 2.90 -8.38
C GLU A 799 -41.11 1.65 -8.95
N ALA A 800 -40.85 1.65 -10.26
CA ALA A 800 -40.08 0.60 -10.92
C ALA A 800 -38.65 0.52 -10.38
N GLU A 801 -38.01 1.66 -10.14
CA GLU A 801 -36.66 1.71 -9.57
C GLU A 801 -36.63 1.12 -8.15
N LYS A 802 -37.58 1.51 -7.29
CA LYS A 802 -37.74 0.96 -5.93
C LYS A 802 -38.10 -0.52 -5.91
N ALA A 803 -38.90 -0.98 -6.88
CA ALA A 803 -39.35 -2.38 -6.95
C ALA A 803 -38.17 -3.36 -7.06
N PHE A 804 -37.06 -2.94 -7.67
CA PHE A 804 -35.87 -3.78 -7.85
C PHE A 804 -34.68 -3.38 -6.96
N GLU A 805 -34.79 -2.34 -6.14
CA GLU A 805 -33.68 -1.87 -5.28
C GLU A 805 -33.17 -2.96 -4.32
N SER A 806 -34.06 -3.83 -3.81
CA SER A 806 -33.70 -4.95 -2.94
C SER A 806 -33.27 -6.22 -3.67
N SER A 807 -33.36 -6.24 -5.01
CA SER A 807 -33.07 -7.42 -5.84
C SER A 807 -31.61 -7.49 -6.31
N TYR A 808 -30.78 -6.48 -6.01
CA TYR A 808 -29.38 -6.40 -6.39
C TYR A 808 -28.44 -6.75 -5.23
N TRP A 809 -27.46 -7.62 -5.47
CA TRP A 809 -26.45 -8.00 -4.45
C TRP A 809 -25.20 -7.11 -4.46
N LEU A 810 -24.87 -6.52 -5.61
CA LEU A 810 -23.77 -5.59 -5.76
C LEU A 810 -24.26 -4.16 -5.50
N LYS A 811 -23.37 -3.27 -5.01
CA LYS A 811 -23.69 -1.92 -4.50
C LYS A 811 -24.68 -1.14 -5.41
N GLY A 812 -25.78 -0.67 -4.80
CA GLY A 812 -26.66 0.39 -5.33
C GLY A 812 -27.67 -0.06 -6.39
N VAL A 813 -28.59 0.85 -6.72
CA VAL A 813 -29.58 0.63 -7.79
C VAL A 813 -28.89 0.72 -9.16
N MET A 814 -29.17 -0.26 -10.02
CA MET A 814 -28.67 -0.24 -11.39
C MET A 814 -29.36 0.82 -12.25
N LYS A 815 -28.57 1.68 -12.90
CA LYS A 815 -29.03 2.80 -13.72
C LYS A 815 -28.72 2.59 -15.20
N VAL A 816 -29.40 3.34 -16.07
CA VAL A 816 -29.17 3.30 -17.53
C VAL A 816 -27.72 3.59 -17.90
N LYS A 817 -27.03 4.42 -17.13
CA LYS A 817 -25.61 4.75 -17.32
C LYS A 817 -24.71 3.52 -17.22
N HIS A 818 -24.96 2.61 -16.27
CA HIS A 818 -24.12 1.40 -16.12
C HIS A 818 -24.21 0.49 -17.36
N VAL A 819 -25.38 0.46 -18.01
CA VAL A 819 -25.57 -0.28 -19.26
C VAL A 819 -24.87 0.45 -20.41
N ALA A 820 -24.99 1.78 -20.49
CA ALA A 820 -24.29 2.59 -21.49
C ALA A 820 -22.76 2.45 -21.40
N ASP A 821 -22.19 2.40 -20.20
CA ASP A 821 -20.75 2.19 -19.97
C ASP A 821 -20.29 0.82 -20.53
N ALA A 822 -21.11 -0.23 -20.36
CA ALA A 822 -20.84 -1.54 -20.93
C ALA A 822 -20.94 -1.56 -22.46
N VAL A 823 -21.89 -0.82 -23.04
CA VAL A 823 -22.02 -0.64 -24.48
C VAL A 823 -20.81 0.12 -25.04
N LEU A 824 -20.36 1.17 -24.36
CA LEU A 824 -19.15 1.92 -24.73
C LEU A 824 -17.90 1.02 -24.74
N PHE A 825 -17.74 0.17 -23.72
CA PHE A 825 -16.66 -0.82 -23.69
C PHE A 825 -16.69 -1.74 -24.92
N LEU A 826 -17.86 -2.29 -25.26
CA LEU A 826 -18.04 -3.15 -26.44
C LEU A 826 -17.86 -2.40 -27.77
N ALA A 827 -18.12 -1.10 -27.80
CA ALA A 827 -18.02 -0.27 -29.00
C ALA A 827 -16.58 0.13 -29.33
N CYS A 828 -15.72 0.28 -28.32
CA CYS A 828 -14.34 0.75 -28.48
C CYS A 828 -13.31 -0.39 -28.64
N GLU A 829 -12.06 0.00 -28.90
CA GLU A 829 -10.93 -0.93 -29.12
C GLU A 829 -10.51 -1.69 -27.83
N ASP A 830 -10.94 -1.26 -26.64
CA ASP A 830 -10.71 -2.01 -25.39
C ASP A 830 -11.28 -3.44 -25.45
N SER A 831 -12.21 -3.68 -26.37
CA SER A 831 -12.83 -4.99 -26.63
C SER A 831 -12.47 -5.56 -28.02
N GLU A 832 -11.32 -5.18 -28.59
CA GLU A 832 -10.85 -5.61 -29.94
C GLU A 832 -10.86 -7.14 -30.11
N PHE A 833 -10.52 -7.89 -29.05
CA PHE A 833 -10.50 -9.36 -29.08
C PHE A 833 -11.79 -10.03 -28.58
N ILE A 834 -12.89 -9.27 -28.44
CA ILE A 834 -14.17 -9.76 -27.90
C ILE A 834 -15.23 -9.74 -29.01
N THR A 835 -15.70 -10.93 -29.38
CA THR A 835 -16.81 -11.13 -30.33
C THR A 835 -17.61 -12.38 -29.94
N GLY A 836 -18.91 -12.41 -30.24
CA GLY A 836 -19.83 -13.48 -29.84
C GLY A 836 -20.14 -13.52 -28.34
N HIS A 837 -19.71 -12.50 -27.59
CA HIS A 837 -19.84 -12.45 -26.14
C HIS A 837 -21.20 -11.90 -25.71
N ASN A 838 -21.67 -12.33 -24.53
CA ASN A 838 -22.83 -11.74 -23.87
C ASN A 838 -22.40 -11.08 -22.55
N LEU A 839 -22.23 -9.77 -22.57
CA LEU A 839 -21.83 -8.99 -21.41
C LEU A 839 -23.05 -8.72 -20.52
N VAL A 840 -23.08 -9.32 -19.34
CA VAL A 840 -24.21 -9.21 -18.41
C VAL A 840 -23.96 -8.08 -17.42
N VAL A 841 -24.91 -7.16 -17.34
CA VAL A 841 -24.88 -5.99 -16.47
C VAL A 841 -26.13 -6.03 -15.61
N ASP A 842 -26.08 -6.74 -14.49
CA ASP A 842 -27.27 -7.03 -13.68
C ASP A 842 -27.11 -6.70 -12.19
N GLY A 843 -25.97 -6.17 -11.75
CA GLY A 843 -25.74 -5.86 -10.33
C GLY A 843 -25.85 -7.07 -9.39
N GLY A 844 -25.68 -8.30 -9.91
CA GLY A 844 -25.94 -9.52 -9.14
C GLY A 844 -27.43 -9.75 -8.88
N PHE A 845 -28.27 -9.43 -9.87
CA PHE A 845 -29.72 -9.55 -9.77
C PHE A 845 -30.16 -10.96 -9.34
N LYS A 846 -30.96 -11.02 -8.26
CA LYS A 846 -31.59 -12.26 -7.78
C LYS A 846 -33.03 -12.32 -8.27
N PHE A 847 -33.37 -13.39 -8.99
CA PHE A 847 -34.75 -13.78 -9.24
C PHE A 847 -35.33 -14.31 -7.90
N SER A 848 -36.32 -13.62 -7.35
CA SER A 848 -36.98 -13.99 -6.08
C SER A 848 -38.01 -15.09 -6.29
#